data_AF-A0A976LVZ3-F1
#
_entry.id   AF-A0A976LVZ3-F1
#
_cell.length_a   1.000
_cell.length_b   1.000
_cell.length_c   1.000
_cell.angle_alpha   90.00
_cell.angle_beta   90.00
_cell.angle_gamma   90.00
#
_symmetry.space_group_name_H-M   'P 1'
#
loop_
_entity.id
_entity.type
_entity.pdbx_description
1 polymer ?
#
loop_
_entity_poly.entity_id
_entity_poly.type
_entity_poly.pdbx_seq_one_letter_code
_entity_poly.pdbx_strand_id
1 'polypeptide(L)'
;MVALGATSLGNVVAAPAGGQVTAGTGTISQTGNTTTINQSTQNLSLSWSQFNVAPQEIVNFVQPSSASIAVNRILSTNGSQILGQINANGQVYLINPNGILFGQGAQVNVGGLVASTLNISDTSLTGSIRSFSGNGTGSVINQGSINTPEGGYVALLGNTVSNQGAINSPTGTVALGAGSAATLTFDNNNLVQMQIDQSTLNNLAENKQLIKADGGAVIMSAGAKDSLLASVVNNSGVISAQTLQNKNGVITLLAGTAAGTTNVGGTLDTSRLNLGPNSYTVITSASALQDMTAGTNYALGRNIDLTSTPFTPIASFNSIFDGLGHTISNLSITGGANTGLFANVSGATIQNVGLVNGTVTGAASTGALVGNMASTTINNSYAQNIIVTGAAGTGGLVGTVVGTGNINNSYATGSVIGSGAATGGLVGSTAAVGSITNSCASGDVQGDGAGTGGLVGSSASSGSIISSYATGNVMSVAAGTGGLVGSNASGAIFQSFASGNVNGGGAGTGGLAGSNMLGLISQSFAVGNVSGTGWSLAAPAPTAATVGASTGGLVGSNSGAILNSYSSGNVTGYAAGVGGLVGSGAGTVTTSFSSGIVTGTAGATSVGGGTVTTGNGIWGVGANNNPILVTINKTLTLSNTTLTKVYDGTAYIGTVSLTASCCVSMMTVSLPGLSSDINAGVYSVTPSLTLTNVALAPFFTVAPVTLTVSPLALTGGAISGATSVYGSATTLGTLSFNNVPTSGSAVVDAVSLVSPTYSTSGNVNAGSYNQTAAASTTGNYTFAAVTSTANNVVSPAFLVITVNDSTKVFGTTADLSIVGFTSAGLVNGETISSVVLTSPGAVNTALVANYSITANTLRGNSAFLASNYLVSDIDGTMSVIATTPIPTIPTTTPDITTTKAPNSNPANTAVYLQSSVQSSLKTAKDDFVYQAISSNPLLVNTNLNSIETSNNWTTAYWNSSIQIFNNGINTSLSEDNVNAH
;
A
#
# COMPACT_ATOMS: atom_id res chain seq x y z
N MET A 1 -31.14 42.24 58.85
CA MET A 1 -30.14 42.80 57.92
C MET A 1 -28.81 42.13 58.19
N VAL A 2 -28.35 41.27 57.28
CA VAL A 2 -26.97 40.76 57.25
C VAL A 2 -26.57 40.75 55.77
N ALA A 3 -25.38 41.24 55.44
CA ALA A 3 -24.96 41.49 54.07
C ALA A 3 -24.48 40.21 53.36
N LEU A 4 -24.86 40.05 52.09
CA LEU A 4 -24.19 39.10 51.18
C LEU A 4 -22.88 39.73 50.69
N GLY A 5 -21.77 39.03 50.87
CA GLY A 5 -20.49 39.39 50.24
C GLY A 5 -20.49 38.98 48.77
N ALA A 6 -20.16 39.91 47.88
CA ALA A 6 -19.95 39.61 46.47
C ALA A 6 -18.57 38.98 46.26
N THR A 7 -18.52 37.72 45.83
CA THR A 7 -17.29 37.10 45.33
C THR A 7 -17.01 37.60 43.92
N SER A 8 -15.90 38.32 43.73
CA SER A 8 -15.47 38.77 42.41
C SER A 8 -15.11 37.58 41.51
N LEU A 9 -15.87 37.39 40.43
CA LEU A 9 -15.44 36.54 39.31
C LEU A 9 -14.20 37.19 38.68
N GLY A 10 -13.05 36.52 38.78
CA GLY A 10 -11.84 36.97 38.11
C GLY A 10 -12.01 36.82 36.60
N ASN A 11 -11.82 37.92 35.85
CA ASN A 11 -11.77 37.86 34.40
C ASN A 11 -10.62 36.93 33.98
N VAL A 12 -10.93 35.89 33.21
CA VAL A 12 -9.89 35.07 32.55
C VAL A 12 -9.28 35.93 31.46
N VAL A 13 -8.08 36.44 31.73
CA VAL A 13 -7.28 37.23 30.79
C VAL A 13 -6.55 36.26 29.87
N ALA A 14 -6.90 36.27 28.58
CA ALA A 14 -6.20 35.46 27.58
C ALA A 14 -4.73 35.88 27.45
N ALA A 15 -3.85 34.92 27.14
CA ALA A 15 -2.50 35.24 26.71
C ALA A 15 -2.51 35.73 25.24
N PRO A 16 -1.45 36.41 24.75
CA PRO A 16 -0.27 36.97 25.43
C PRO A 16 -0.55 37.96 26.57
N ALA A 17 0.43 38.24 27.44
CA ALA A 17 0.21 39.08 28.63
C ALA A 17 1.25 40.19 28.82
N GLY A 18 0.81 41.32 29.39
CA GLY A 18 1.67 42.48 29.69
C GLY A 18 2.26 43.12 28.44
N GLY A 19 1.48 43.21 27.36
CA GLY A 19 1.88 43.85 26.12
C GLY A 19 1.85 45.38 26.22
N GLN A 20 2.88 46.06 25.70
CA GLN A 20 3.01 47.51 25.67
C GLN A 20 3.55 47.96 24.31
N VAL A 21 2.98 49.00 23.72
CA VAL A 21 3.50 49.63 22.48
C VAL A 21 4.76 50.43 22.83
N THR A 22 5.88 50.13 22.17
CA THR A 22 7.17 50.80 22.37
C THR A 22 7.55 51.73 21.23
N ALA A 23 7.04 51.50 20.01
CA ALA A 23 7.16 52.41 18.87
C ALA A 23 6.01 52.22 17.87
N GLY A 24 5.66 53.27 17.12
CA GLY A 24 4.48 53.28 16.24
C GLY A 24 3.18 53.54 17.01
N THR A 25 2.03 53.31 16.37
CA THR A 25 0.71 53.42 17.00
C THR A 25 -0.15 52.19 16.74
N GLY A 26 -0.84 51.76 17.79
CA GLY A 26 -1.75 50.62 17.79
C GLY A 26 -2.35 50.39 19.17
N THR A 27 -3.29 49.46 19.27
CA THR A 27 -3.94 49.08 20.53
C THR A 27 -3.96 47.57 20.69
N ILE A 28 -3.93 47.12 21.95
CA ILE A 28 -4.07 45.71 22.33
C ILE A 28 -5.41 45.59 23.05
N SER A 29 -6.26 44.67 22.61
CA SER A 29 -7.55 44.37 23.21
C SER A 29 -7.70 42.87 23.41
N GLN A 30 -8.42 42.45 24.44
CA GLN A 30 -8.62 41.05 24.78
C GLN A 30 -10.10 40.81 25.11
N THR A 31 -10.69 39.81 24.46
CA THR A 31 -12.11 39.48 24.58
C THR A 31 -12.28 37.97 24.50
N GLY A 32 -12.69 37.35 25.61
CA GLY A 32 -12.67 35.89 25.73
C GLY A 32 -11.26 35.34 25.48
N ASN A 33 -11.15 34.27 24.68
CA ASN A 33 -9.88 33.64 24.32
C ASN A 33 -9.13 34.36 23.18
N THR A 34 -9.57 35.56 22.76
CA THR A 34 -8.99 36.27 21.60
C THR A 34 -8.26 37.54 22.03
N THR A 35 -6.97 37.62 21.72
CA THR A 35 -6.17 38.86 21.78
C THR A 35 -6.15 39.49 20.38
N THR A 36 -6.55 40.76 20.26
CA THR A 36 -6.49 41.51 19.00
C THR A 36 -5.54 42.71 19.13
N ILE A 37 -4.55 42.77 18.25
CA ILE A 37 -3.62 43.88 18.08
C ILE A 37 -4.07 44.67 16.85
N ASN A 38 -4.67 45.84 17.08
CA ASN A 38 -5.04 46.76 16.01
C ASN A 38 -3.88 47.73 15.77
N GLN A 39 -3.15 47.53 14.68
CA GLN A 39 -2.01 48.34 14.26
C GLN A 39 -2.46 49.47 13.33
N SER A 40 -1.97 50.69 13.55
CA SER A 40 -2.33 51.88 12.76
C SER A 40 -1.16 52.47 11.96
N THR A 41 0.10 52.29 12.42
CA THR A 41 1.30 52.66 11.65
C THR A 41 1.81 51.53 10.77
N GLN A 42 2.61 51.87 9.74
CA GLN A 42 3.25 50.88 8.86
C GLN A 42 4.13 49.87 9.63
N ASN A 43 4.87 50.36 10.63
CA ASN A 43 5.63 49.53 11.58
C ASN A 43 5.09 49.79 12.98
N LEU A 44 4.94 48.73 13.78
CA LEU A 44 4.54 48.76 15.18
C LEU A 44 5.49 47.88 15.96
N SER A 45 6.05 48.40 17.05
CA SER A 45 6.91 47.64 17.95
C SER A 45 6.28 47.55 19.34
N LEU A 46 6.30 46.34 19.88
CA LEU A 46 5.62 45.92 21.10
C LEU A 46 6.64 45.19 21.99
N SER A 47 6.55 45.43 23.30
CA SER A 47 7.20 44.59 24.32
C SER A 47 6.14 43.79 25.06
N TRP A 48 6.47 42.57 25.47
CA TRP A 48 5.56 41.65 26.15
C TRP A 48 6.23 41.02 27.36
N SER A 49 5.54 40.99 28.50
CA SER A 49 6.01 40.24 29.68
C SER A 49 6.08 38.73 29.39
N GLN A 50 5.11 38.20 28.65
CA GLN A 50 5.11 36.86 28.06
C GLN A 50 4.25 36.84 26.78
N PHE A 51 4.64 36.00 25.81
CA PHE A 51 3.85 35.74 24.61
C PHE A 51 3.71 34.23 24.45
N ASN A 52 2.57 33.72 24.92
CA ASN A 52 2.12 32.34 24.79
C ASN A 52 0.71 32.36 24.18
N VAL A 53 0.29 31.27 23.55
CA VAL A 53 -1.04 31.10 22.98
C VAL A 53 -1.48 29.65 23.22
N ALA A 54 -2.42 29.41 24.12
CA ALA A 54 -2.96 28.08 24.43
C ALA A 54 -3.80 27.51 23.26
N PRO A 55 -4.09 26.20 23.20
CA PRO A 55 -4.73 25.55 22.04
C PRO A 55 -6.08 26.13 21.59
N GLN A 56 -6.81 26.82 22.48
CA GLN A 56 -8.10 27.47 22.19
C GLN A 56 -8.00 29.00 22.10
N GLU A 57 -6.79 29.57 22.20
CA GLU A 57 -6.55 31.01 22.10
C GLU A 57 -6.21 31.43 20.68
N ILE A 58 -6.57 32.67 20.35
CA ILE A 58 -6.38 33.27 19.03
C ILE A 58 -5.70 34.63 19.22
N VAL A 59 -4.62 34.88 18.48
CA VAL A 59 -4.00 36.21 18.37
C VAL A 59 -4.19 36.76 16.97
N ASN A 60 -4.96 37.83 16.85
CA ASN A 60 -5.23 38.50 15.57
C ASN A 60 -4.44 39.81 15.48
N PHE A 61 -3.60 39.95 14.46
CA PHE A 61 -2.99 41.23 14.08
C PHE A 61 -3.79 41.84 12.92
N VAL A 62 -4.46 42.96 13.20
CA VAL A 62 -5.18 43.76 12.19
C VAL A 62 -4.27 44.92 11.81
N GLN A 63 -3.71 44.88 10.61
CA GLN A 63 -2.63 45.77 10.15
C GLN A 63 -3.06 46.58 8.91
N PRO A 64 -2.45 47.75 8.65
CA PRO A 64 -2.87 48.61 7.53
C PRO A 64 -2.75 47.98 6.14
N SER A 65 -1.80 47.06 5.94
CA SER A 65 -1.56 46.36 4.67
C SER A 65 -0.77 45.07 4.86
N SER A 66 -0.65 44.26 3.81
CA SER A 66 0.25 43.09 3.79
C SER A 66 1.74 43.45 3.94
N ALA A 67 2.11 44.69 3.63
CA ALA A 67 3.47 45.20 3.79
C ALA A 67 3.79 45.65 5.23
N SER A 68 2.77 45.80 6.09
CA SER A 68 2.94 46.37 7.44
C SER A 68 3.51 45.34 8.42
N ILE A 69 4.33 45.79 9.39
CA ILE A 69 5.12 44.92 10.27
C ILE A 69 4.74 45.14 11.75
N ALA A 70 4.46 44.07 12.48
CA ALA A 70 4.31 44.05 13.93
C ALA A 70 5.48 43.31 14.59
N VAL A 71 6.36 44.04 15.30
CA VAL A 71 7.50 43.48 16.04
C VAL A 71 7.14 43.25 17.50
N ASN A 72 7.15 42.01 17.94
CA ASN A 72 6.84 41.59 19.30
C ASN A 72 8.12 41.11 19.98
N ARG A 73 8.60 41.85 20.97
CA ARG A 73 9.77 41.49 21.79
C ARG A 73 9.32 40.93 23.13
N ILE A 74 9.71 39.70 23.43
CA ILE A 74 9.32 39.00 24.65
C ILE A 74 10.42 39.16 25.70
N LEU A 75 10.06 39.65 26.88
CA LEU A 75 10.95 39.90 28.02
C LEU A 75 10.94 38.75 29.05
N SER A 76 10.07 37.76 28.86
CA SER A 76 10.03 36.51 29.64
C SER A 76 11.40 35.82 29.64
N THR A 77 11.82 35.29 30.79
CA THR A 77 12.97 34.38 30.92
C THR A 77 12.71 32.98 30.38
N ASN A 78 11.47 32.67 30.01
CA ASN A 78 11.04 31.41 29.40
C ASN A 78 10.77 31.59 27.90
N GLY A 79 11.03 30.54 27.12
CA GLY A 79 10.64 30.48 25.71
C GLY A 79 9.13 30.55 25.51
N SER A 80 8.71 31.05 24.34
CA SER A 80 7.31 31.21 23.95
C SER A 80 6.68 29.89 23.52
N GLN A 81 5.49 29.57 24.04
CA GLN A 81 4.69 28.40 23.66
C GLN A 81 3.46 28.83 22.87
N ILE A 82 3.47 28.55 21.57
CA ILE A 82 2.40 28.86 20.63
C ILE A 82 1.70 27.54 20.25
N LEU A 83 0.55 27.27 20.85
CA LEU A 83 -0.22 26.04 20.70
C LEU A 83 -1.57 26.27 20.00
N GLY A 84 -2.09 27.51 20.06
CA GLY A 84 -3.32 27.94 19.39
C GLY A 84 -3.07 28.62 18.03
N GLN A 85 -3.83 29.68 17.76
CA GLN A 85 -3.85 30.36 16.45
C GLN A 85 -3.18 31.74 16.49
N ILE A 86 -2.42 32.06 15.44
CA ILE A 86 -1.97 33.43 15.14
C ILE A 86 -2.39 33.77 13.71
N ASN A 87 -3.18 34.82 13.55
CA ASN A 87 -3.62 35.31 12.23
C ASN A 87 -3.17 36.76 12.02
N ALA A 88 -2.69 37.08 10.81
CA ALA A 88 -2.33 38.45 10.43
C ALA A 88 -2.53 38.69 8.93
N ASN A 89 -3.06 39.86 8.56
CA ASN A 89 -3.10 40.26 7.16
C ASN A 89 -1.75 40.80 6.64
N GLY A 90 -0.81 41.13 7.53
CA GLY A 90 0.56 41.56 7.22
C GLY A 90 1.63 40.72 7.92
N GLN A 91 2.77 41.34 8.22
CA GLN A 91 3.96 40.68 8.71
C GLN A 91 4.04 40.71 10.25
N VAL A 92 4.39 39.56 10.84
CA VAL A 92 4.56 39.39 12.30
C VAL A 92 5.98 38.93 12.61
N TYR A 93 6.64 39.66 13.50
CA TYR A 93 7.96 39.33 14.02
C TYR A 93 7.79 38.94 15.50
N LEU A 94 8.21 37.73 15.88
CA LEU A 94 8.24 37.20 17.24
C LEU A 94 9.69 37.05 17.67
N ILE A 95 10.12 37.80 18.69
CA ILE A 95 11.51 37.86 19.14
C ILE A 95 11.58 37.45 20.62
N ASN A 96 12.08 36.24 20.89
CA ASN A 96 12.29 35.73 22.25
C ASN A 96 13.68 35.06 22.36
N PRO A 97 14.67 35.69 23.02
CA PRO A 97 16.00 35.11 23.21
C PRO A 97 16.03 33.73 23.89
N ASN A 98 14.98 33.41 24.65
CA ASN A 98 14.83 32.15 25.38
C ASN A 98 14.14 31.04 24.56
N GLY A 99 13.77 31.31 23.30
CA GLY A 99 13.24 30.32 22.36
C GLY A 99 11.76 30.49 22.02
N ILE A 100 11.32 29.80 20.97
CA ILE A 100 9.95 29.81 20.46
C ILE A 100 9.58 28.40 20.00
N LEU A 101 8.49 27.86 20.54
CA LEU A 101 7.89 26.59 20.13
C LEU A 101 6.50 26.85 19.54
N PHE A 102 6.32 26.53 18.26
CA PHE A 102 4.99 26.30 17.69
C PHE A 102 4.66 24.82 17.89
N GLY A 103 3.72 24.50 18.78
CA GLY A 103 3.40 23.12 19.15
C GLY A 103 2.52 22.39 18.12
N GLN A 104 2.37 21.08 18.31
CA GLN A 104 1.46 20.28 17.48
C GLN A 104 0.02 20.82 17.56
N GLY A 105 -0.60 21.06 16.40
CA GLY A 105 -1.94 21.64 16.29
C GLY A 105 -1.98 23.18 16.18
N ALA A 106 -0.88 23.87 16.44
CA ALA A 106 -0.80 25.32 16.27
C ALA A 106 -0.95 25.72 14.79
N GLN A 107 -1.62 26.85 14.54
CA GLN A 107 -1.84 27.39 13.19
C GLN A 107 -1.40 28.85 13.13
N VAL A 108 -0.44 29.15 12.25
CA VAL A 108 0.06 30.51 12.03
C VAL A 108 -0.21 30.90 10.59
N ASN A 109 -1.15 31.82 10.37
CA ASN A 109 -1.59 32.27 9.05
C ASN A 109 -1.30 33.77 8.91
N VAL A 110 -0.18 34.14 8.28
CA VAL A 110 0.33 35.52 8.26
C VAL A 110 0.83 35.93 6.87
N GLY A 111 0.85 37.24 6.57
CA GLY A 111 1.46 37.77 5.34
C GLY A 111 2.96 37.49 5.25
N GLY A 112 3.65 37.48 6.40
CA GLY A 112 5.02 36.97 6.54
C GLY A 112 5.41 36.81 8.01
N LEU A 113 6.32 35.89 8.30
CA LEU A 113 6.77 35.56 9.65
C LEU A 113 8.27 35.74 9.81
N VAL A 114 8.70 36.37 10.89
CA VAL A 114 10.03 36.16 11.48
C VAL A 114 9.87 35.64 12.90
N ALA A 115 10.37 34.44 13.19
CA ALA A 115 10.44 33.92 14.55
C ALA A 115 11.92 33.75 14.94
N SER A 116 12.39 34.49 15.94
CA SER A 116 13.81 34.71 16.18
C SER A 116 14.20 34.67 17.65
N THR A 117 15.35 34.07 17.98
CA THR A 117 16.05 34.33 19.26
C THR A 117 17.07 35.47 19.17
N LEU A 118 17.37 35.93 17.95
CA LEU A 118 18.18 37.12 17.67
C LEU A 118 17.28 38.37 17.63
N ASN A 119 17.79 39.52 18.07
CA ASN A 119 17.04 40.78 18.08
C ASN A 119 17.34 41.64 16.84
N ILE A 120 16.44 42.56 16.50
CA ILE A 120 16.57 43.54 15.42
C ILE A 120 16.36 44.96 15.98
N SER A 121 16.99 45.97 15.38
CA SER A 121 16.68 47.37 15.68
C SER A 121 15.41 47.83 14.96
N ASP A 122 14.55 48.62 15.62
CA ASP A 122 13.39 49.24 14.97
C ASP A 122 13.77 50.13 13.78
N THR A 123 14.98 50.70 13.80
CA THR A 123 15.53 51.50 12.69
C THR A 123 15.84 50.70 11.43
N SER A 124 15.99 49.38 11.52
CA SER A 124 16.26 48.50 10.38
C SER A 124 14.99 48.09 9.61
N LEU A 125 13.80 48.28 10.18
CA LEU A 125 12.54 47.78 9.61
C LEU A 125 12.18 48.45 8.28
N THR A 126 12.62 49.69 8.06
CA THR A 126 12.40 50.45 6.81
C THR A 126 13.40 50.13 5.70
N GLY A 127 14.45 49.34 5.98
CA GLY A 127 15.45 48.96 5.00
C GLY A 127 15.12 47.65 4.27
N SER A 128 15.60 47.52 3.03
CA SER A 128 15.67 46.26 2.29
C SER A 128 16.63 45.24 2.92
N ILE A 129 17.56 45.68 3.76
CA ILE A 129 18.49 44.83 4.50
C ILE A 129 18.14 44.92 5.99
N ARG A 130 17.89 43.77 6.61
CA ARG A 130 17.47 43.64 8.01
C ARG A 130 18.42 42.69 8.73
N SER A 131 19.32 43.25 9.53
CA SER A 131 20.30 42.49 10.32
C SER A 131 19.79 42.20 11.72
N PHE A 132 19.96 40.96 12.15
CA PHE A 132 19.58 40.42 13.44
C PHE A 132 20.85 39.98 14.18
N SER A 133 20.91 40.22 15.49
CA SER A 133 22.01 39.74 16.33
C SER A 133 21.59 39.55 17.78
N GLY A 134 22.32 38.71 18.51
CA GLY A 134 22.14 38.53 19.94
C GLY A 134 22.67 37.21 20.48
N ASN A 135 22.76 37.13 21.81
CA ASN A 135 23.25 35.95 22.52
C ASN A 135 22.09 35.02 22.97
N GLY A 136 21.00 34.97 22.19
CA GLY A 136 19.82 34.18 22.52
C GLY A 136 20.09 32.68 22.38
N THR A 137 20.13 31.96 23.50
CA THR A 137 20.47 30.52 23.56
C THR A 137 19.31 29.58 23.28
N GLY A 138 18.07 30.09 23.22
CA GLY A 138 16.89 29.27 22.93
C GLY A 138 16.86 28.71 21.51
N SER A 139 15.96 27.75 21.29
CA SER A 139 15.68 27.17 19.97
C SER A 139 14.40 27.74 19.36
N VAL A 140 14.31 27.78 18.03
CA VAL A 140 13.05 28.03 17.30
C VAL A 140 12.59 26.70 16.69
N ILE A 141 11.46 26.19 17.16
CA ILE A 141 10.95 24.85 16.80
C ILE A 141 9.52 24.99 16.27
N ASN A 142 9.26 24.46 15.07
CA ASN A 142 7.91 24.29 14.53
C ASN A 142 7.47 22.82 14.61
N GLN A 143 6.31 22.55 15.19
CA GLN A 143 5.58 21.27 15.17
C GLN A 143 4.13 21.46 14.64
N GLY A 144 3.73 22.70 14.37
CA GLY A 144 2.41 23.07 13.87
C GLY A 144 2.40 23.32 12.35
N SER A 145 1.42 24.10 11.90
CA SER A 145 1.30 24.57 10.53
C SER A 145 1.58 26.08 10.44
N ILE A 146 2.54 26.47 9.62
CA ILE A 146 2.84 27.87 9.30
C ILE A 146 2.53 28.10 7.82
N ASN A 147 1.59 29.00 7.54
CA ASN A 147 1.08 29.30 6.20
C ASN A 147 1.24 30.80 5.89
N THR A 148 1.62 31.10 4.65
CA THR A 148 1.58 32.47 4.11
C THR A 148 0.81 32.51 2.78
N PRO A 149 0.27 33.68 2.36
CA PRO A 149 -0.25 33.86 1.01
C PRO A 149 0.87 33.82 -0.03
N GLU A 150 0.50 33.91 -1.31
CA GLU A 150 1.46 33.95 -2.42
C GLU A 150 2.48 35.09 -2.26
N GLY A 151 3.77 34.76 -2.43
CA GLY A 151 4.87 35.72 -2.27
C GLY A 151 5.27 36.03 -0.82
N GLY A 152 4.50 35.56 0.17
CA GLY A 152 4.85 35.68 1.58
C GLY A 152 6.16 34.97 1.96
N TYR A 153 6.60 35.11 3.20
CA TYR A 153 7.85 34.48 3.65
C TYR A 153 7.79 34.01 5.09
N VAL A 154 8.65 33.04 5.43
CA VAL A 154 8.83 32.53 6.79
C VAL A 154 10.33 32.45 7.08
N ALA A 155 10.83 33.24 8.03
CA ALA A 155 12.20 33.18 8.52
C ALA A 155 12.24 32.70 9.98
N LEU A 156 12.93 31.60 10.24
CA LEU A 156 13.17 31.05 11.58
C LEU A 156 14.65 31.21 11.91
N LEU A 157 14.98 31.96 12.96
CA LEU A 157 16.36 32.40 13.29
C LEU A 157 16.76 32.08 14.74
N GLY A 158 17.96 31.57 14.98
CA GLY A 158 18.49 31.41 16.34
C GLY A 158 19.76 30.56 16.39
N ASN A 159 20.14 30.03 17.55
CA ASN A 159 21.27 29.08 17.61
C ASN A 159 20.90 27.69 17.05
N THR A 160 19.66 27.28 17.29
CA THR A 160 19.09 26.00 16.85
C THR A 160 17.69 26.24 16.28
N VAL A 161 17.47 25.81 15.04
CA VAL A 161 16.22 25.98 14.29
C VAL A 161 15.77 24.61 13.76
N SER A 162 14.53 24.22 14.04
CA SER A 162 14.01 22.89 13.69
C SER A 162 12.58 22.94 13.17
N ASN A 163 12.37 22.53 11.92
CA ASN A 163 11.03 22.26 11.39
C ASN A 163 10.67 20.77 11.54
N GLN A 164 9.69 20.51 12.40
CA GLN A 164 9.10 19.20 12.71
C GLN A 164 7.58 19.21 12.43
N GLY A 165 7.09 20.22 11.70
CA GLY A 165 5.70 20.39 11.28
C GLY A 165 5.61 20.70 9.79
N ALA A 166 4.66 21.54 9.40
CA ALA A 166 4.51 22.02 8.03
C ALA A 166 4.79 23.53 7.92
N ILE A 167 5.55 23.93 6.91
CA ILE A 167 5.67 25.33 6.47
C ILE A 167 5.29 25.39 4.99
N ASN A 168 4.32 26.23 4.65
CA ASN A 168 3.81 26.41 3.29
C ASN A 168 3.79 27.89 2.89
N SER A 169 4.61 28.26 1.92
CA SER A 169 4.85 29.65 1.49
C SER A 169 4.88 29.76 -0.05
N PRO A 170 3.73 29.61 -0.74
CA PRO A 170 3.71 29.41 -2.19
C PRO A 170 4.27 30.61 -2.97
N THR A 171 5.14 30.37 -3.94
CA THR A 171 5.90 31.39 -4.70
C THR A 171 6.71 32.39 -3.86
N GLY A 172 6.86 32.10 -2.56
CA GLY A 172 7.53 32.91 -1.57
C GLY A 172 8.81 32.25 -1.05
N THR A 173 9.27 32.62 0.16
CA THR A 173 10.55 32.13 0.67
C THR A 173 10.51 31.64 2.10
N VAL A 174 11.01 30.42 2.31
CA VAL A 174 11.21 29.84 3.65
C VAL A 174 12.70 29.81 3.98
N ALA A 175 13.09 30.40 5.10
CA ALA A 175 14.47 30.54 5.54
C ALA A 175 14.66 30.00 6.97
N LEU A 176 15.58 29.04 7.16
CA LEU A 176 15.95 28.49 8.47
C LEU A 176 17.43 28.81 8.73
N GLY A 177 17.69 29.77 9.62
CA GLY A 177 19.02 30.35 9.85
C GLY A 177 19.56 30.10 11.25
N ALA A 178 20.68 29.39 11.35
CA ALA A 178 21.33 29.06 12.62
C ALA A 178 22.67 29.82 12.82
N GLY A 179 22.71 30.74 13.79
CA GLY A 179 23.88 31.58 14.11
C GLY A 179 23.59 32.59 15.24
N SER A 180 24.58 33.41 15.60
CA SER A 180 24.43 34.53 16.56
C SER A 180 24.22 35.90 15.89
N ALA A 181 24.46 36.00 14.59
CA ALA A 181 24.06 37.12 13.76
C ALA A 181 23.63 36.62 12.37
N ALA A 182 22.59 37.23 11.80
CA ALA A 182 22.06 36.89 10.49
C ALA A 182 21.48 38.14 9.79
N THR A 183 21.60 38.20 8.48
CA THR A 183 21.07 39.29 7.66
C THR A 183 20.06 38.75 6.66
N LEU A 184 18.88 39.37 6.63
CA LEU A 184 17.81 39.10 5.67
C LEU A 184 17.72 40.25 4.65
N THR A 185 17.70 39.92 3.36
CA THR A 185 17.55 40.88 2.26
C THR A 185 16.19 40.69 1.58
N PHE A 186 15.47 41.80 1.41
CA PHE A 186 14.12 41.85 0.86
C PHE A 186 14.08 42.66 -0.44
N ASP A 187 13.33 42.17 -1.41
CA ASP A 187 12.88 42.93 -2.58
C ASP A 187 11.36 43.01 -2.59
N ASN A 188 10.80 44.22 -2.61
CA ASN A 188 9.35 44.47 -2.58
C ASN A 188 8.58 43.70 -1.48
N ASN A 189 9.19 43.59 -0.29
CA ASN A 189 8.75 42.79 0.88
C ASN A 189 8.87 41.26 0.75
N ASN A 190 9.30 40.72 -0.38
CA ASN A 190 9.63 39.30 -0.54
C ASN A 190 11.05 39.05 -0.02
N LEU A 191 11.25 38.03 0.81
CA LEU A 191 12.59 37.64 1.26
C LEU A 191 13.35 36.99 0.09
N VAL A 192 14.45 37.60 -0.37
CA VAL A 192 15.23 37.08 -1.52
C VAL A 192 16.54 36.42 -1.12
N GLN A 193 17.08 36.76 0.06
CA GLN A 193 18.35 36.20 0.55
C GLN A 193 18.38 36.18 2.08
N MET A 194 19.00 35.14 2.64
CA MET A 194 19.45 35.08 4.03
C MET A 194 20.95 34.77 4.05
N GLN A 195 21.67 35.42 4.96
CA GLN A 195 23.08 35.14 5.26
C GLN A 195 23.24 34.96 6.78
N ILE A 196 24.07 34.00 7.20
CA ILE A 196 24.54 33.92 8.58
C ILE A 196 25.87 34.65 8.67
N ASP A 197 25.93 35.66 9.53
CA ASP A 197 27.06 36.60 9.64
C ASP A 197 28.02 36.19 10.78
N GLN A 198 27.52 35.54 11.83
CA GLN A 198 28.33 35.03 12.94
C GLN A 198 27.86 33.66 13.42
N SER A 199 28.82 32.76 13.70
CA SER A 199 28.57 31.43 14.25
C SER A 199 28.64 31.40 15.77
N THR A 200 28.02 30.37 16.33
CA THR A 200 28.23 29.86 17.69
C THR A 200 28.55 28.36 17.62
N LEU A 201 29.00 27.77 18.74
CA LEU A 201 29.36 26.35 18.76
C LEU A 201 28.11 25.48 18.54
N ASN A 202 28.18 24.56 17.58
CA ASN A 202 27.12 23.60 17.24
C ASN A 202 25.81 24.26 16.72
N ASN A 203 25.92 25.24 15.82
CA ASN A 203 24.74 25.77 15.12
C ASN A 203 24.01 24.65 14.36
N LEU A 204 22.67 24.60 14.45
CA LEU A 204 21.86 23.58 13.80
C LEU A 204 20.64 24.21 13.11
N ALA A 205 20.51 24.01 11.79
CA ALA A 205 19.30 24.28 11.04
C ALA A 205 18.78 22.95 10.43
N GLU A 206 17.61 22.47 10.88
CA GLU A 206 17.08 21.17 10.44
C GLU A 206 15.62 21.20 9.96
N ASN A 207 15.33 20.32 9.00
CA ASN A 207 13.99 19.97 8.56
C ASN A 207 13.78 18.45 8.70
N LYS A 208 12.78 18.06 9.49
CA LYS A 208 12.36 16.67 9.70
C LYS A 208 11.03 16.34 9.01
N GLN A 209 10.25 17.35 8.63
CA GLN A 209 8.93 17.19 8.03
C GLN A 209 8.81 18.06 6.76
N LEU A 210 7.76 18.88 6.58
CA LEU A 210 7.48 19.53 5.31
C LEU A 210 7.88 21.01 5.30
N ILE A 211 8.67 21.40 4.30
CA ILE A 211 8.80 22.78 3.82
C ILE A 211 8.35 22.82 2.35
N LYS A 212 7.41 23.71 2.01
CA LYS A 212 6.86 23.87 0.67
C LYS A 212 6.86 25.33 0.22
N ALA A 213 7.55 25.63 -0.87
CA ALA A 213 7.71 26.97 -1.44
C ALA A 213 7.80 26.93 -2.99
N ASP A 214 6.90 26.18 -3.64
CA ASP A 214 6.89 26.02 -5.10
C ASP A 214 6.79 27.35 -5.85
N GLY A 215 7.60 27.52 -6.89
CA GLY A 215 7.80 28.78 -7.62
C GLY A 215 8.52 29.87 -6.81
N GLY A 216 9.14 29.49 -5.69
CA GLY A 216 9.83 30.36 -4.75
C GLY A 216 11.15 29.76 -4.27
N ALA A 217 11.55 30.02 -3.02
CA ALA A 217 12.87 29.60 -2.51
C ALA A 217 12.82 28.97 -1.11
N VAL A 218 13.73 28.02 -0.86
CA VAL A 218 14.04 27.52 0.48
C VAL A 218 15.53 27.71 0.76
N ILE A 219 15.84 28.40 1.86
CA ILE A 219 17.22 28.71 2.28
C ILE A 219 17.45 28.14 3.68
N MET A 220 18.23 27.07 3.80
CA MET A 220 18.69 26.57 5.10
C MET A 220 20.17 26.89 5.27
N SER A 221 20.55 27.61 6.33
CA SER A 221 21.95 27.91 6.59
C SER A 221 22.30 27.82 8.07
N ALA A 222 23.45 27.24 8.38
CA ALA A 222 23.97 27.10 9.73
C ALA A 222 25.46 27.48 9.77
N GLY A 223 25.81 28.40 10.65
CA GLY A 223 27.16 28.95 10.75
C GLY A 223 27.51 29.96 9.65
N ALA A 224 28.33 30.94 10.00
CA ALA A 224 28.92 31.88 9.07
C ALA A 224 29.89 31.19 8.09
N LYS A 225 29.95 31.72 6.87
CA LYS A 225 30.63 31.09 5.71
C LYS A 225 32.05 30.60 6.00
N ASP A 226 32.87 31.37 6.70
CA ASP A 226 34.30 31.05 6.92
C ASP A 226 34.59 30.60 8.36
N SER A 227 33.57 30.10 9.07
CA SER A 227 33.70 29.72 10.47
C SER A 227 34.38 28.38 10.70
N LEU A 228 35.33 28.35 11.64
CA LEU A 228 35.95 27.15 12.20
C LEU A 228 35.07 26.44 13.25
N LEU A 229 33.88 26.97 13.57
CA LEU A 229 32.96 26.36 14.54
C LEU A 229 32.04 25.36 13.83
N ALA A 230 31.83 24.22 14.49
CA ALA A 230 30.95 23.16 14.00
C ALA A 230 29.52 23.69 13.77
N SER A 231 28.98 23.40 12.60
CA SER A 231 27.62 23.78 12.19
C SER A 231 26.99 22.68 11.35
N VAL A 232 25.67 22.50 11.44
CA VAL A 232 24.94 21.42 10.79
C VAL A 232 23.70 21.95 10.09
N VAL A 233 23.57 21.65 8.80
CA VAL A 233 22.32 21.73 8.05
C VAL A 233 21.83 20.30 7.84
N ASN A 234 20.60 19.97 8.25
CA ASN A 234 20.07 18.60 8.15
C ASN A 234 18.66 18.57 7.54
N ASN A 235 18.49 17.90 6.40
CA ASN A 235 17.18 17.56 5.87
C ASN A 235 16.94 16.04 5.95
N SER A 236 16.01 15.62 6.81
CA SER A 236 15.44 14.27 6.85
C SER A 236 13.99 14.22 6.37
N GLY A 237 13.32 15.37 6.26
CA GLY A 237 11.97 15.51 5.71
C GLY A 237 11.94 15.84 4.22
N VAL A 238 10.85 16.47 3.80
CA VAL A 238 10.63 16.93 2.41
C VAL A 238 10.80 18.44 2.32
N ILE A 239 11.64 18.89 1.38
CA ILE A 239 11.72 20.28 0.94
C ILE A 239 11.28 20.32 -0.51
N SER A 240 10.18 21.01 -0.79
CA SER A 240 9.63 21.18 -2.12
C SER A 240 9.69 22.66 -2.51
N ALA A 241 10.40 22.95 -3.58
CA ALA A 241 10.36 24.22 -4.30
C ALA A 241 10.34 23.88 -5.79
N GLN A 242 9.24 23.27 -6.25
CA GLN A 242 9.07 22.93 -7.66
C GLN A 242 9.06 24.19 -8.52
N THR A 243 9.54 24.09 -9.75
CA THR A 243 9.53 25.21 -10.70
C THR A 243 8.13 25.40 -11.29
N LEU A 244 7.56 26.60 -11.12
CA LEU A 244 6.23 26.97 -11.61
C LEU A 244 6.36 27.95 -12.79
N GLN A 245 6.02 27.51 -14.00
CA GLN A 245 6.26 28.25 -15.24
C GLN A 245 7.72 28.74 -15.36
N ASN A 246 7.92 30.05 -15.47
CA ASN A 246 9.21 30.74 -15.55
C ASN A 246 9.81 31.09 -14.17
N LYS A 247 9.09 30.85 -13.07
CA LYS A 247 9.63 31.02 -11.71
C LYS A 247 10.36 29.75 -11.29
N ASN A 248 11.68 29.76 -11.46
CA ASN A 248 12.57 28.72 -10.96
C ASN A 248 12.38 28.56 -9.46
N GLY A 249 12.05 27.34 -9.03
CA GLY A 249 12.07 27.00 -7.61
C GLY A 249 13.51 26.68 -7.18
N VAL A 250 13.96 27.25 -6.07
CA VAL A 250 15.37 27.19 -5.62
C VAL A 250 15.47 26.62 -4.22
N ILE A 251 16.35 25.64 -4.02
CA ILE A 251 16.70 25.10 -2.71
C ILE A 251 18.21 25.33 -2.46
N THR A 252 18.53 25.99 -1.34
CA THR A 252 19.90 26.37 -0.95
C THR A 252 20.18 25.86 0.46
N LEU A 253 21.15 24.94 0.61
CA LEU A 253 21.61 24.40 1.90
C LEU A 253 23.08 24.80 2.12
N LEU A 254 23.37 25.58 3.17
CA LEU A 254 24.69 26.18 3.42
C LEU A 254 25.15 26.01 4.87
N ALA A 255 26.01 25.02 5.13
CA ALA A 255 26.79 24.95 6.37
C ALA A 255 28.10 25.76 6.25
N GLY A 256 28.69 26.17 7.37
CA GLY A 256 29.97 26.89 7.38
C GLY A 256 31.10 26.11 6.69
N THR A 257 31.85 26.76 5.79
CA THR A 257 32.69 26.04 4.81
C THR A 257 33.96 25.38 5.37
N ALA A 258 34.40 25.74 6.58
CA ALA A 258 35.62 25.19 7.18
C ALA A 258 35.37 24.09 8.24
N ALA A 259 34.17 24.02 8.84
CA ALA A 259 33.83 23.04 9.89
C ALA A 259 32.35 22.59 9.88
N GLY A 260 31.58 22.97 8.86
CA GLY A 260 30.16 22.66 8.74
C GLY A 260 29.87 21.33 8.02
N THR A 261 28.68 20.79 8.25
CA THR A 261 28.19 19.55 7.62
C THR A 261 26.78 19.75 7.07
N THR A 262 26.54 19.35 5.82
CA THR A 262 25.20 19.33 5.21
C THR A 262 24.76 17.89 5.00
N ASN A 263 23.73 17.45 5.74
CA ASN A 263 23.14 16.11 5.64
C ASN A 263 21.80 16.19 4.91
N VAL A 264 21.62 15.34 3.89
CA VAL A 264 20.36 15.23 3.12
C VAL A 264 19.97 13.76 3.07
N GLY A 265 19.21 13.31 4.07
CA GLY A 265 18.61 11.98 4.12
C GLY A 265 17.16 11.93 3.60
N GLY A 266 16.48 13.09 3.54
CA GLY A 266 15.14 13.24 2.99
C GLY A 266 15.11 13.82 1.57
N THR A 267 13.92 14.15 1.08
CA THR A 267 13.69 14.62 -0.30
C THR A 267 13.97 16.12 -0.46
N LEU A 268 14.71 16.48 -1.51
CA LEU A 268 14.77 17.84 -2.07
C LEU A 268 14.14 17.79 -3.47
N ASP A 269 13.07 18.56 -3.71
CA ASP A 269 12.36 18.58 -4.98
C ASP A 269 12.32 19.99 -5.58
N THR A 270 13.08 20.17 -6.67
CA THR A 270 13.07 21.37 -7.53
C THR A 270 12.53 21.09 -8.93
N SER A 271 11.88 19.93 -9.13
CA SER A 271 11.39 19.51 -10.44
C SER A 271 10.47 20.55 -11.07
N ARG A 272 10.50 20.64 -12.41
CA ARG A 272 9.42 21.31 -13.14
C ARG A 272 8.20 20.40 -13.09
N LEU A 273 7.04 20.97 -12.79
CA LEU A 273 5.76 20.31 -12.96
C LEU A 273 5.69 19.77 -14.40
N ASN A 274 5.68 18.44 -14.57
CA ASN A 274 5.75 17.81 -15.87
C ASN A 274 4.35 17.79 -16.51
N LEU A 275 4.06 18.81 -17.29
CA LEU A 275 2.76 19.02 -17.94
C LEU A 275 2.63 18.26 -19.28
N GLY A 276 3.59 17.40 -19.63
CA GLY A 276 3.60 16.69 -20.91
C GLY A 276 3.98 17.60 -22.08
N PRO A 277 3.55 17.28 -23.32
CA PRO A 277 4.01 17.97 -24.54
C PRO A 277 3.37 19.35 -24.77
N ASN A 278 2.32 19.70 -24.03
CA ASN A 278 1.59 20.95 -24.20
C ASN A 278 2.21 22.06 -23.33
N SER A 279 2.47 23.22 -23.91
CA SER A 279 2.76 24.43 -23.14
C SER A 279 1.48 24.94 -22.47
N TYR A 280 1.48 25.06 -21.14
CA TYR A 280 0.37 25.61 -20.35
C TYR A 280 0.78 26.84 -19.55
N THR A 281 -0.17 27.75 -19.35
CA THR A 281 -0.13 28.74 -18.27
C THR A 281 -0.66 28.10 -16.98
N VAL A 282 0.20 28.00 -15.95
CA VAL A 282 -0.18 27.39 -14.68
C VAL A 282 -0.91 28.39 -13.79
N ILE A 283 -2.16 28.09 -13.43
CA ILE A 283 -3.02 28.87 -12.54
C ILE A 283 -2.75 28.46 -11.10
N THR A 284 -2.50 29.44 -10.23
CA THR A 284 -2.18 29.20 -8.81
C THR A 284 -3.04 30.00 -7.83
N SER A 285 -3.87 30.92 -8.33
CA SER A 285 -4.71 31.82 -7.54
C SER A 285 -6.06 32.10 -8.20
N ALA A 286 -7.01 32.62 -7.42
CA ALA A 286 -8.34 33.00 -7.88
C ALA A 286 -8.32 34.08 -8.97
N SER A 287 -7.41 35.06 -8.89
CA SER A 287 -7.23 36.07 -9.93
C SER A 287 -6.70 35.46 -11.23
N ALA A 288 -5.68 34.60 -11.17
CA ALA A 288 -5.16 33.92 -12.36
C ALA A 288 -6.19 33.00 -13.04
N LEU A 289 -7.17 32.48 -12.30
CA LEU A 289 -8.34 31.77 -12.83
C LEU A 289 -9.34 32.73 -13.49
N GLN A 290 -9.59 33.89 -12.87
CA GLN A 290 -10.51 34.91 -13.38
C GLN A 290 -9.99 35.63 -14.64
N ASP A 291 -8.67 35.78 -14.77
CA ASP A 291 -7.96 36.43 -15.87
C ASP A 291 -7.73 35.52 -17.11
N MET A 292 -8.31 34.31 -17.12
CA MET A 292 -8.19 33.36 -18.23
C MET A 292 -8.75 33.92 -19.55
N THR A 293 -7.99 33.73 -20.65
CA THR A 293 -8.38 34.12 -22.00
C THR A 293 -8.49 32.93 -22.94
N ALA A 294 -9.33 33.03 -23.97
CA ALA A 294 -9.32 32.11 -25.10
C ALA A 294 -7.92 32.06 -25.79
N GLY A 295 -7.64 30.95 -26.48
CA GLY A 295 -6.41 30.73 -27.25
C GLY A 295 -5.21 30.19 -26.47
N THR A 296 -5.28 30.18 -25.13
CA THR A 296 -4.20 29.72 -24.24
C THR A 296 -4.58 28.42 -23.53
N ASN A 297 -3.66 27.47 -23.46
CA ASN A 297 -3.83 26.29 -22.60
C ASN A 297 -3.54 26.66 -21.15
N TYR A 298 -4.35 26.19 -20.21
CA TYR A 298 -4.14 26.40 -18.79
C TYR A 298 -4.12 25.08 -18.01
N ALA A 299 -3.34 25.04 -16.95
CA ALA A 299 -3.33 23.94 -16.00
C ALA A 299 -3.45 24.49 -14.57
N LEU A 300 -4.19 23.82 -13.69
CA LEU A 300 -4.15 24.15 -12.26
C LEU A 300 -2.82 23.65 -11.66
N GLY A 301 -2.09 24.51 -10.96
CA GLY A 301 -0.87 24.15 -10.22
C GLY A 301 -1.14 23.83 -8.74
N ARG A 302 -2.38 23.99 -8.29
CA ARG A 302 -2.88 23.67 -6.95
C ARG A 302 -4.40 23.77 -6.91
N ASN A 303 -5.00 23.37 -5.79
CA ASN A 303 -6.40 23.66 -5.51
C ASN A 303 -6.60 25.18 -5.33
N ILE A 304 -7.68 25.71 -5.90
CA ILE A 304 -8.09 27.12 -5.80
C ILE A 304 -9.29 27.21 -4.86
N ASP A 305 -9.29 28.19 -3.96
CA ASP A 305 -10.44 28.50 -3.11
C ASP A 305 -10.99 29.89 -3.47
N LEU A 306 -12.31 30.00 -3.57
CA LEU A 306 -13.04 31.20 -4.00
C LEU A 306 -13.91 31.82 -2.89
N THR A 307 -13.76 31.39 -1.63
CA THR A 307 -14.56 31.85 -0.46
C THR A 307 -14.73 33.35 -0.31
N SER A 308 -13.78 34.17 -0.79
CA SER A 308 -13.79 35.63 -0.63
C SER A 308 -14.24 36.40 -1.88
N THR A 309 -14.61 35.73 -2.97
CA THR A 309 -14.84 36.38 -4.28
C THR A 309 -16.02 35.75 -5.04
N PRO A 310 -17.12 36.50 -5.31
CA PRO A 310 -18.06 36.13 -6.36
C PRO A 310 -17.33 35.98 -7.69
N PHE A 311 -17.51 34.86 -8.38
CA PHE A 311 -16.77 34.56 -9.62
C PHE A 311 -17.57 35.00 -10.84
N THR A 312 -16.93 35.67 -11.79
CA THR A 312 -17.53 36.04 -13.07
C THR A 312 -17.24 34.96 -14.11
N PRO A 313 -18.26 34.34 -14.76
CA PRO A 313 -18.04 33.31 -15.77
C PRO A 313 -16.99 33.70 -16.82
N ILE A 314 -16.06 32.78 -17.11
CA ILE A 314 -15.08 32.96 -18.19
C ILE A 314 -15.85 32.97 -19.51
N ALA A 315 -15.91 34.15 -20.16
CA ALA A 315 -16.88 34.44 -21.21
C ALA A 315 -16.79 33.48 -22.42
N SER A 316 -15.58 33.09 -22.81
CA SER A 316 -15.32 32.11 -23.86
C SER A 316 -14.03 31.33 -23.63
N PHE A 317 -14.03 30.04 -23.98
CA PHE A 317 -12.85 29.18 -23.94
C PHE A 317 -12.80 28.20 -25.12
N ASN A 318 -11.62 27.93 -25.66
CA ASN A 318 -11.42 27.17 -26.91
C ASN A 318 -10.05 26.46 -26.99
N SER A 319 -9.49 26.08 -25.84
CA SER A 319 -8.14 25.50 -25.73
C SER A 319 -8.14 24.34 -24.73
N ILE A 320 -6.99 23.97 -24.15
CA ILE A 320 -6.94 22.92 -23.11
C ILE A 320 -7.00 23.53 -21.71
N PHE A 321 -7.91 23.07 -20.86
CA PHE A 321 -7.92 23.34 -19.42
C PHE A 321 -7.77 22.03 -18.65
N ASP A 322 -6.62 21.84 -18.00
CA ASP A 322 -6.33 20.63 -17.22
C ASP A 322 -6.27 20.93 -15.71
N GLY A 323 -7.18 20.36 -14.95
CA GLY A 323 -7.15 20.45 -13.49
C GLY A 323 -6.01 19.66 -12.85
N LEU A 324 -5.42 18.68 -13.55
CA LEU A 324 -4.39 17.77 -13.01
C LEU A 324 -4.78 17.07 -11.69
N GLY A 325 -6.08 16.91 -11.44
CA GLY A 325 -6.62 16.38 -10.18
C GLY A 325 -6.89 17.44 -9.10
N HIS A 326 -6.55 18.70 -9.34
CA HIS A 326 -6.86 19.81 -8.43
C HIS A 326 -8.32 20.26 -8.48
N THR A 327 -8.75 20.90 -7.39
CA THR A 327 -10.12 21.37 -7.21
C THR A 327 -10.23 22.89 -7.20
N ILE A 328 -11.32 23.42 -7.75
CA ILE A 328 -11.78 24.79 -7.53
C ILE A 328 -12.94 24.72 -6.53
N SER A 329 -12.78 25.38 -5.38
CA SER A 329 -13.69 25.21 -4.24
C SER A 329 -14.51 26.47 -3.98
N ASN A 330 -15.70 26.28 -3.41
CA ASN A 330 -16.60 27.36 -2.97
C ASN A 330 -17.00 28.32 -4.11
N LEU A 331 -17.27 27.76 -5.29
CA LEU A 331 -17.63 28.50 -6.49
C LEU A 331 -19.01 29.17 -6.33
N SER A 332 -19.04 30.50 -6.28
CA SER A 332 -20.27 31.29 -6.20
C SER A 332 -20.45 32.13 -7.46
N ILE A 333 -21.38 31.72 -8.33
CA ILE A 333 -21.72 32.40 -9.58
C ILE A 333 -23.21 32.78 -9.57
N THR A 334 -23.50 34.03 -9.95
CA THR A 334 -24.85 34.46 -10.36
C THR A 334 -24.72 35.13 -11.73
N GLY A 335 -25.40 34.61 -12.74
CA GLY A 335 -25.22 35.00 -14.14
C GLY A 335 -26.51 35.03 -14.95
N GLY A 336 -26.37 35.36 -16.24
CA GLY A 336 -27.47 35.39 -17.21
C GLY A 336 -27.63 34.07 -17.95
N ALA A 337 -27.87 34.13 -19.26
CA ALA A 337 -27.77 32.95 -20.12
C ALA A 337 -26.30 32.51 -20.27
N ASN A 338 -26.08 31.21 -20.49
CA ASN A 338 -24.76 30.58 -20.63
C ASN A 338 -23.92 30.78 -19.36
N THR A 339 -24.37 30.21 -18.24
CA THR A 339 -23.76 30.40 -16.91
C THR A 339 -23.05 29.13 -16.41
N GLY A 340 -21.80 29.29 -15.97
CA GLY A 340 -20.92 28.25 -15.41
C GLY A 340 -19.53 28.82 -15.15
N LEU A 341 -18.57 28.01 -14.68
CA LEU A 341 -17.15 28.43 -14.62
C LEU A 341 -16.70 28.98 -15.98
N PHE A 342 -17.05 28.27 -17.05
CA PHE A 342 -17.01 28.76 -18.42
C PHE A 342 -18.43 29.04 -18.93
N ALA A 343 -18.66 30.24 -19.44
CA ALA A 343 -19.94 30.59 -20.04
C ALA A 343 -20.15 29.86 -21.37
N ASN A 344 -19.18 29.98 -22.30
CA ASN A 344 -19.23 29.35 -23.61
C ASN A 344 -17.91 28.62 -23.89
N VAL A 345 -17.99 27.36 -24.32
CA VAL A 345 -16.80 26.55 -24.65
C VAL A 345 -16.95 25.97 -26.05
N SER A 346 -15.96 26.21 -26.92
CA SER A 346 -16.00 25.78 -28.33
C SER A 346 -14.64 25.24 -28.79
N GLY A 347 -14.56 23.98 -29.22
CA GLY A 347 -13.31 23.39 -29.72
C GLY A 347 -12.27 23.07 -28.63
N ALA A 348 -12.70 22.96 -27.36
CA ALA A 348 -11.81 22.81 -26.21
C ALA A 348 -11.61 21.36 -25.76
N THR A 349 -10.63 21.15 -24.88
CA THR A 349 -10.57 19.98 -24.00
C THR A 349 -10.52 20.46 -22.56
N ILE A 350 -11.49 20.04 -21.74
CA ILE A 350 -11.52 20.31 -20.30
C ILE A 350 -11.34 18.97 -19.60
N GLN A 351 -10.35 18.85 -18.71
CA GLN A 351 -10.06 17.56 -18.08
C GLN A 351 -9.57 17.66 -16.64
N ASN A 352 -9.78 16.57 -15.89
CA ASN A 352 -9.21 16.33 -14.56
C ASN A 352 -9.46 17.44 -13.52
N VAL A 353 -10.54 18.23 -13.65
CA VAL A 353 -10.89 19.30 -12.70
C VAL A 353 -12.10 18.92 -11.85
N GLY A 354 -11.97 19.12 -10.53
CA GLY A 354 -13.10 19.08 -9.60
C GLY A 354 -13.60 20.48 -9.27
N LEU A 355 -14.90 20.71 -9.32
CA LEU A 355 -15.56 21.86 -8.70
C LEU A 355 -16.21 21.36 -7.40
N VAL A 356 -15.90 21.94 -6.25
CA VAL A 356 -16.25 21.38 -4.93
C VAL A 356 -16.88 22.43 -4.01
N ASN A 357 -18.15 22.19 -3.64
CA ASN A 357 -19.01 23.10 -2.88
C ASN A 357 -19.28 24.42 -3.60
N GLY A 358 -20.52 24.91 -3.53
CA GLY A 358 -20.88 26.23 -4.06
C GLY A 358 -22.28 26.30 -4.65
N THR A 359 -22.54 27.40 -5.33
CA THR A 359 -23.84 27.72 -5.94
C THR A 359 -23.65 28.39 -7.28
N VAL A 360 -24.30 27.86 -8.32
CA VAL A 360 -24.31 28.44 -9.67
C VAL A 360 -25.75 28.72 -10.06
N THR A 361 -26.11 30.00 -10.09
CA THR A 361 -27.45 30.48 -10.46
C THR A 361 -27.41 31.21 -11.80
N GLY A 362 -28.22 30.80 -12.77
CA GLY A 362 -28.27 31.38 -14.10
C GLY A 362 -29.66 31.37 -14.73
N ALA A 363 -29.73 31.73 -16.01
CA ALA A 363 -30.93 31.64 -16.83
C ALA A 363 -30.85 30.39 -17.74
N ALA A 364 -30.97 30.57 -19.06
CA ALA A 364 -30.84 29.48 -20.02
C ALA A 364 -29.39 28.98 -20.13
N SER A 365 -29.18 27.69 -20.40
CA SER A 365 -27.85 27.04 -20.52
C SER A 365 -27.00 27.27 -19.27
N THR A 366 -27.44 26.70 -18.13
CA THR A 366 -26.75 26.85 -16.85
C THR A 366 -26.17 25.51 -16.38
N GLY A 367 -24.88 25.46 -16.09
CA GLY A 367 -24.25 24.31 -15.45
C GLY A 367 -22.92 24.64 -14.78
N ALA A 368 -22.53 23.88 -13.76
CA ALA A 368 -21.45 24.31 -12.86
C ALA A 368 -20.10 24.55 -13.57
N LEU A 369 -19.73 23.67 -14.51
CA LEU A 369 -18.47 23.77 -15.26
C LEU A 369 -18.65 24.53 -16.57
N VAL A 370 -19.70 24.22 -17.34
CA VAL A 370 -19.96 24.86 -18.64
C VAL A 370 -21.43 25.25 -18.79
N GLY A 371 -21.70 26.51 -19.14
CA GLY A 371 -23.03 26.94 -19.55
C GLY A 371 -23.42 26.36 -20.92
N ASN A 372 -22.68 26.73 -21.96
CA ASN A 372 -22.91 26.32 -23.35
C ASN A 372 -21.66 25.67 -23.98
N MET A 373 -21.80 24.49 -24.58
CA MET A 373 -20.72 23.64 -25.07
C MET A 373 -20.87 23.29 -26.57
N ALA A 374 -19.80 23.43 -27.34
CA ALA A 374 -19.72 23.02 -28.74
C ALA A 374 -18.33 22.43 -29.08
N SER A 375 -18.27 21.44 -29.96
CA SER A 375 -17.06 20.77 -30.45
C SER A 375 -16.01 20.45 -29.37
N THR A 376 -16.45 20.09 -28.16
CA THR A 376 -15.62 20.07 -26.94
C THR A 376 -15.64 18.70 -26.28
N THR A 377 -14.52 18.28 -25.70
CA THR A 377 -14.45 17.08 -24.87
C THR A 377 -14.24 17.46 -23.40
N ILE A 378 -15.06 16.88 -22.51
CA ILE A 378 -14.90 16.93 -21.06
C ILE A 378 -14.54 15.53 -20.56
N ASN A 379 -13.40 15.38 -19.87
CA ASN A 379 -12.93 14.11 -19.33
C ASN A 379 -12.67 14.21 -17.82
N ASN A 380 -13.01 13.17 -17.05
CA ASN A 380 -12.60 13.03 -15.64
C ASN A 380 -12.91 14.27 -14.77
N SER A 381 -13.97 15.03 -15.08
CA SER A 381 -14.27 16.34 -14.47
C SER A 381 -15.60 16.30 -13.75
N TYR A 382 -15.75 17.07 -12.67
CA TYR A 382 -16.91 16.89 -11.79
C TYR A 382 -17.38 18.13 -11.04
N ALA A 383 -18.64 18.11 -10.63
CA ALA A 383 -19.29 19.10 -9.78
C ALA A 383 -19.81 18.43 -8.49
N GLN A 384 -19.01 18.48 -7.43
CA GLN A 384 -19.35 17.91 -6.14
C GLN A 384 -20.01 18.95 -5.23
N ASN A 385 -21.21 18.65 -4.72
CA ASN A 385 -21.96 19.49 -3.79
C ASN A 385 -22.19 20.95 -4.27
N ILE A 386 -22.31 21.15 -5.59
CA ILE A 386 -22.67 22.45 -6.17
C ILE A 386 -24.16 22.45 -6.48
N ILE A 387 -24.90 23.38 -5.87
CA ILE A 387 -26.31 23.59 -6.19
C ILE A 387 -26.39 24.40 -7.48
N VAL A 388 -27.05 23.85 -8.51
CA VAL A 388 -27.23 24.52 -9.80
C VAL A 388 -28.69 24.92 -9.96
N THR A 389 -28.96 26.21 -10.14
CA THR A 389 -30.31 26.75 -10.36
C THR A 389 -30.36 27.48 -11.70
N GLY A 390 -31.34 27.16 -12.55
CA GLY A 390 -31.43 27.71 -13.90
C GLY A 390 -32.84 27.75 -14.49
N ALA A 391 -32.91 28.11 -15.77
CA ALA A 391 -34.12 28.07 -16.58
C ALA A 391 -34.07 26.88 -17.56
N ALA A 392 -34.05 27.14 -18.87
CA ALA A 392 -34.01 26.09 -19.88
C ALA A 392 -32.57 25.61 -20.16
N GLY A 393 -32.34 24.30 -20.28
CA GLY A 393 -30.99 23.74 -20.45
C GLY A 393 -30.16 23.85 -19.17
N THR A 394 -30.71 23.38 -18.05
CA THR A 394 -30.06 23.42 -16.74
C THR A 394 -29.45 22.06 -16.41
N GLY A 395 -28.14 21.99 -16.18
CA GLY A 395 -27.43 20.73 -15.92
C GLY A 395 -26.42 20.82 -14.77
N GLY A 396 -26.27 19.78 -13.96
CA GLY A 396 -25.36 19.83 -12.81
C GLY A 396 -23.89 20.10 -13.16
N LEU A 397 -23.42 19.65 -14.33
CA LEU A 397 -22.07 19.93 -14.84
C LEU A 397 -22.08 20.81 -16.10
N VAL A 398 -22.98 20.53 -17.04
CA VAL A 398 -23.08 21.23 -18.33
C VAL A 398 -24.53 21.66 -18.62
N GLY A 399 -24.77 22.92 -18.95
CA GLY A 399 -26.11 23.40 -19.31
C GLY A 399 -26.61 22.82 -20.64
N THR A 400 -26.06 23.32 -21.75
CA THR A 400 -26.47 22.92 -23.11
C THR A 400 -25.26 22.53 -23.96
N VAL A 401 -25.40 21.45 -24.75
CA VAL A 401 -24.47 21.05 -25.81
C VAL A 401 -25.10 21.36 -27.17
N VAL A 402 -24.60 22.35 -27.90
CA VAL A 402 -25.18 22.82 -29.19
C VAL A 402 -24.49 22.26 -30.43
N GLY A 403 -23.28 21.71 -30.30
CA GLY A 403 -22.50 21.11 -31.37
C GLY A 403 -22.12 19.66 -31.06
N THR A 404 -21.10 19.12 -31.72
CA THR A 404 -20.53 17.85 -31.28
C THR A 404 -19.94 17.98 -29.88
N GLY A 405 -19.95 16.92 -29.07
CA GLY A 405 -19.43 17.03 -27.72
C GLY A 405 -19.38 15.71 -26.97
N ASN A 406 -18.28 15.45 -26.26
CA ASN A 406 -18.10 14.23 -25.50
C ASN A 406 -17.93 14.55 -24.01
N ILE A 407 -18.63 13.82 -23.14
CA ILE A 407 -18.53 13.93 -21.69
C ILE A 407 -18.24 12.53 -21.16
N ASN A 408 -17.01 12.31 -20.69
CA ASN A 408 -16.51 10.99 -20.31
C ASN A 408 -16.05 10.97 -18.85
N ASN A 409 -16.35 9.88 -18.14
CA ASN A 409 -15.91 9.64 -16.75
C ASN A 409 -16.20 10.83 -15.81
N SER A 410 -17.29 11.55 -16.04
CA SER A 410 -17.58 12.85 -15.42
C SER A 410 -18.86 12.77 -14.59
N TYR A 411 -18.99 13.58 -13.53
CA TYR A 411 -20.12 13.43 -12.62
C TYR A 411 -20.58 14.73 -11.92
N ALA A 412 -21.83 14.72 -11.44
CA ALA A 412 -22.39 15.79 -10.63
C ALA A 412 -23.19 15.23 -9.43
N THR A 413 -23.01 15.81 -8.24
CA THR A 413 -23.64 15.30 -7.00
C THR A 413 -24.53 16.31 -6.27
N GLY A 414 -24.44 17.61 -6.60
CA GLY A 414 -25.31 18.62 -6.03
C GLY A 414 -26.68 18.66 -6.72
N SER A 415 -27.69 19.22 -6.03
CA SER A 415 -29.05 19.29 -6.56
C SER A 415 -29.15 20.27 -7.74
N VAL A 416 -30.01 19.94 -8.71
CA VAL A 416 -30.25 20.73 -9.91
C VAL A 416 -31.71 21.15 -9.97
N ILE A 417 -31.95 22.46 -10.06
CA ILE A 417 -33.28 23.07 -10.06
C ILE A 417 -33.45 23.88 -11.35
N GLY A 418 -34.36 23.46 -12.23
CA GLY A 418 -34.59 24.11 -13.53
C GLY A 418 -36.03 24.57 -13.69
N SER A 419 -36.23 25.88 -13.84
CA SER A 419 -37.55 26.48 -14.07
C SER A 419 -38.04 26.39 -15.53
N GLY A 420 -37.19 25.88 -16.44
CA GLY A 420 -37.47 25.77 -17.87
C GLY A 420 -37.33 24.34 -18.41
N ALA A 421 -37.45 24.20 -19.73
CA ALA A 421 -37.32 22.91 -20.40
C ALA A 421 -35.87 22.38 -20.39
N ALA A 422 -35.71 21.05 -20.45
CA ALA A 422 -34.42 20.36 -20.46
C ALA A 422 -33.59 20.61 -19.18
N THR A 423 -34.00 19.96 -18.09
CA THR A 423 -33.30 19.97 -16.80
C THR A 423 -32.71 18.59 -16.51
N GLY A 424 -31.40 18.50 -16.25
CA GLY A 424 -30.68 17.24 -16.09
C GLY A 424 -29.70 17.21 -14.93
N GLY A 425 -29.54 16.07 -14.24
CA GLY A 425 -28.59 15.97 -13.13
C GLY A 425 -27.12 16.17 -13.54
N LEU A 426 -26.73 15.83 -14.77
CA LEU A 426 -25.40 16.11 -15.33
C LEU A 426 -25.45 17.13 -16.48
N VAL A 427 -26.37 16.93 -17.43
CA VAL A 427 -26.47 17.72 -18.66
C VAL A 427 -27.92 18.19 -18.88
N GLY A 428 -28.15 19.48 -19.05
CA GLY A 428 -29.50 20.00 -19.33
C GLY A 428 -30.03 19.52 -20.68
N SER A 429 -29.35 19.89 -21.77
CA SER A 429 -29.76 19.55 -23.13
C SER A 429 -28.59 19.17 -24.04
N THR A 430 -28.79 18.20 -24.95
CA THR A 430 -27.85 17.89 -26.05
C THR A 430 -28.56 18.00 -27.40
N ALA A 431 -28.17 18.97 -28.23
CA ALA A 431 -28.82 19.31 -29.50
C ALA A 431 -28.13 18.72 -30.75
N ALA A 432 -26.92 18.15 -30.61
CA ALA A 432 -26.15 17.61 -31.73
C ALA A 432 -25.31 16.36 -31.33
N VAL A 433 -24.62 15.77 -32.31
CA VAL A 433 -24.00 14.44 -32.22
C VAL A 433 -22.84 14.41 -31.21
N GLY A 434 -23.07 13.79 -30.06
CA GLY A 434 -22.11 13.70 -28.97
C GLY A 434 -22.30 12.41 -28.15
N SER A 435 -21.40 12.13 -27.23
CA SER A 435 -21.53 10.97 -26.33
C SER A 435 -21.38 11.34 -24.86
N ILE A 436 -22.17 10.71 -24.01
CA ILE A 436 -22.05 10.77 -22.55
C ILE A 436 -21.70 9.34 -22.10
N THR A 437 -20.46 9.14 -21.67
CA THR A 437 -19.89 7.81 -21.43
C THR A 437 -19.36 7.68 -20.01
N ASN A 438 -19.63 6.56 -19.33
CA ASN A 438 -19.15 6.26 -17.96
C ASN A 438 -19.42 7.39 -16.94
N SER A 439 -20.52 8.12 -17.09
CA SER A 439 -20.78 9.36 -16.34
C SER A 439 -21.99 9.20 -15.40
N CYS A 440 -21.96 9.81 -14.22
CA CYS A 440 -22.98 9.60 -13.17
C CYS A 440 -23.57 10.92 -12.64
N ALA A 441 -24.83 10.88 -12.21
CA ALA A 441 -25.46 11.96 -11.45
C ALA A 441 -26.13 11.42 -10.18
N SER A 442 -25.94 12.11 -9.05
CA SER A 442 -26.50 11.69 -7.75
C SER A 442 -27.24 12.76 -6.97
N GLY A 443 -27.25 14.01 -7.44
CA GLY A 443 -28.08 15.06 -6.84
C GLY A 443 -29.54 14.91 -7.26
N ASP A 444 -30.47 15.26 -6.38
CA ASP A 444 -31.90 15.33 -6.72
C ASP A 444 -32.14 16.42 -7.79
N VAL A 445 -32.99 16.10 -8.77
CA VAL A 445 -33.30 16.95 -9.92
C VAL A 445 -34.76 17.39 -9.87
N GLN A 446 -34.99 18.70 -9.81
CA GLN A 446 -36.31 19.32 -9.90
C GLN A 446 -36.43 20.13 -11.19
N GLY A 447 -37.42 19.84 -12.02
CA GLY A 447 -37.66 20.55 -13.28
C GLY A 447 -39.12 20.98 -13.47
N ASP A 448 -39.36 22.28 -13.61
CA ASP A 448 -40.71 22.82 -13.81
C ASP A 448 -41.14 22.84 -15.29
N GLY A 449 -40.18 22.73 -16.22
CA GLY A 449 -40.42 22.63 -17.66
C GLY A 449 -40.22 21.22 -18.23
N ALA A 450 -40.62 21.04 -19.49
CA ALA A 450 -40.62 19.73 -20.15
C ALA A 450 -39.21 19.15 -20.36
N GLY A 451 -39.06 17.83 -20.22
CA GLY A 451 -37.77 17.14 -20.32
C GLY A 451 -36.93 17.28 -19.04
N THR A 452 -37.32 16.57 -17.99
CA THR A 452 -36.56 16.50 -16.73
C THR A 452 -35.96 15.11 -16.57
N GLY A 453 -34.64 15.01 -16.45
CA GLY A 453 -33.92 13.73 -16.41
C GLY A 453 -32.90 13.64 -15.26
N GLY A 454 -32.75 12.46 -14.66
CA GLY A 454 -31.75 12.29 -13.59
C GLY A 454 -30.29 12.44 -14.05
N LEU A 455 -29.98 12.18 -15.33
CA LEU A 455 -28.68 12.46 -15.95
C LEU A 455 -28.79 13.54 -17.04
N VAL A 456 -29.75 13.40 -17.97
CA VAL A 456 -29.91 14.27 -19.14
C VAL A 456 -31.34 14.77 -19.27
N GLY A 457 -31.57 16.08 -19.32
CA GLY A 457 -32.93 16.62 -19.47
C GLY A 457 -33.55 16.30 -20.83
N SER A 458 -32.86 16.66 -21.92
CA SER A 458 -33.30 16.38 -23.28
C SER A 458 -32.13 16.03 -24.22
N SER A 459 -32.29 14.99 -25.03
CA SER A 459 -31.39 14.66 -26.15
C SER A 459 -32.16 14.75 -27.47
N ALA A 460 -31.83 15.75 -28.29
CA ALA A 460 -32.57 16.07 -29.52
C ALA A 460 -32.02 15.38 -30.80
N SER A 461 -30.91 14.66 -30.70
CA SER A 461 -30.20 14.05 -31.83
C SER A 461 -29.65 12.66 -31.49
N SER A 462 -28.95 12.03 -32.44
CA SER A 462 -28.35 10.69 -32.31
C SER A 462 -27.12 10.61 -31.39
N GLY A 463 -27.11 11.38 -30.29
CA GLY A 463 -26.07 11.32 -29.28
C GLY A 463 -26.28 10.12 -28.34
N SER A 464 -25.20 9.41 -27.99
CA SER A 464 -25.28 8.15 -27.26
C SER A 464 -24.96 8.32 -25.77
N ILE A 465 -25.80 7.76 -24.91
CA ILE A 465 -25.60 7.65 -23.46
C ILE A 465 -25.18 6.20 -23.17
N ILE A 466 -23.93 6.01 -22.75
CA ILE A 466 -23.28 4.70 -22.67
C ILE A 466 -22.72 4.48 -21.28
N SER A 467 -23.00 3.32 -20.66
CA SER A 467 -22.48 2.93 -19.33
C SER A 467 -22.64 4.03 -18.26
N SER A 468 -23.71 4.82 -18.35
CA SER A 468 -23.94 6.03 -17.55
C SER A 468 -25.23 5.90 -16.73
N TYR A 469 -25.34 6.64 -15.62
CA TYR A 469 -26.45 6.39 -14.69
C TYR A 469 -26.83 7.55 -13.78
N ALA A 470 -28.04 7.47 -13.22
CA ALA A 470 -28.57 8.43 -12.28
C ALA A 470 -29.12 7.76 -11.00
N THR A 471 -28.87 8.39 -9.86
CA THR A 471 -29.23 7.88 -8.53
C THR A 471 -30.04 8.86 -7.68
N GLY A 472 -29.97 10.17 -7.97
CA GLY A 472 -30.83 11.18 -7.36
C GLY A 472 -32.29 11.04 -7.81
N ASN A 473 -33.22 11.46 -6.97
CA ASN A 473 -34.65 11.45 -7.31
C ASN A 473 -34.95 12.51 -8.37
N VAL A 474 -35.93 12.23 -9.22
CA VAL A 474 -36.32 13.11 -10.32
C VAL A 474 -37.77 13.56 -10.11
N MET A 475 -37.95 14.87 -10.09
CA MET A 475 -39.22 15.54 -9.79
C MET A 475 -39.55 16.51 -10.92
N SER A 476 -40.77 16.43 -11.47
CA SER A 476 -41.23 17.42 -12.43
C SER A 476 -42.74 17.59 -12.42
N VAL A 477 -43.20 18.82 -12.67
CA VAL A 477 -44.63 19.10 -12.90
C VAL A 477 -45.02 19.03 -14.39
N ALA A 478 -44.03 18.90 -15.29
CA ALA A 478 -44.20 18.94 -16.73
C ALA A 478 -44.02 17.56 -17.41
N ALA A 479 -44.12 17.53 -18.74
CA ALA A 479 -44.01 16.31 -19.55
C ALA A 479 -42.55 15.86 -19.76
N GLY A 480 -42.35 14.56 -19.97
CA GLY A 480 -41.03 13.97 -20.21
C GLY A 480 -40.17 13.91 -18.96
N THR A 481 -40.65 13.22 -17.91
CA THR A 481 -39.89 13.00 -16.67
C THR A 481 -39.25 11.61 -16.71
N GLY A 482 -37.91 11.54 -16.62
CA GLY A 482 -37.18 10.28 -16.72
C GLY A 482 -36.13 10.10 -15.63
N GLY A 483 -36.01 8.91 -15.05
CA GLY A 483 -34.97 8.65 -14.03
C GLY A 483 -33.54 8.80 -14.56
N LEU A 484 -33.30 8.57 -15.86
CA LEU A 484 -32.03 8.88 -16.54
C LEU A 484 -32.17 10.02 -17.54
N VAL A 485 -33.17 9.95 -18.43
CA VAL A 485 -33.34 10.88 -19.57
C VAL A 485 -34.76 11.41 -19.64
N GLY A 486 -34.97 12.73 -19.60
CA GLY A 486 -36.32 13.29 -19.71
C GLY A 486 -36.96 13.02 -21.07
N SER A 487 -36.28 13.42 -22.15
CA SER A 487 -36.69 13.15 -23.53
C SER A 487 -35.51 12.68 -24.39
N ASN A 488 -35.69 11.59 -25.14
CA ASN A 488 -34.72 11.08 -26.10
C ASN A 488 -35.33 11.04 -27.52
N ALA A 489 -34.83 11.87 -28.42
CA ALA A 489 -35.32 11.95 -29.79
C ALA A 489 -34.83 10.77 -30.65
N SER A 490 -33.52 10.50 -30.70
CA SER A 490 -32.94 9.45 -31.53
C SER A 490 -31.62 8.87 -31.02
N GLY A 491 -31.18 9.26 -29.81
CA GLY A 491 -29.95 8.77 -29.19
C GLY A 491 -30.04 7.31 -28.76
N ALA A 492 -28.90 6.63 -28.70
CA ALA A 492 -28.83 5.30 -28.09
C ALA A 492 -28.64 5.43 -26.57
N ILE A 493 -29.40 4.67 -25.78
CA ILE A 493 -29.19 4.50 -24.34
C ILE A 493 -28.72 3.06 -24.12
N PHE A 494 -27.44 2.87 -23.82
CA PHE A 494 -26.79 1.57 -23.79
C PHE A 494 -26.09 1.29 -22.45
N GLN A 495 -26.31 0.10 -21.88
CA GLN A 495 -25.71 -0.33 -20.61
C GLN A 495 -25.88 0.69 -19.45
N SER A 496 -26.97 1.45 -19.48
CA SER A 496 -27.19 2.62 -18.62
C SER A 496 -28.39 2.40 -17.70
N PHE A 497 -28.42 3.04 -16.53
CA PHE A 497 -29.48 2.74 -15.54
C PHE A 497 -29.91 3.92 -14.67
N ALA A 498 -31.08 3.80 -14.06
CA ALA A 498 -31.60 4.74 -13.08
C ALA A 498 -32.10 4.03 -11.82
N SER A 499 -31.84 4.63 -10.65
CA SER A 499 -32.25 4.08 -9.35
C SER A 499 -32.98 5.06 -8.42
N GLY A 500 -32.89 6.36 -8.67
CA GLY A 500 -33.69 7.36 -7.96
C GLY A 500 -35.18 7.22 -8.27
N ASN A 501 -36.04 7.61 -7.34
CA ASN A 501 -37.48 7.60 -7.59
C ASN A 501 -37.85 8.73 -8.56
N VAL A 502 -38.86 8.49 -9.38
CA VAL A 502 -39.34 9.44 -10.40
C VAL A 502 -40.77 9.84 -10.07
N ASN A 503 -41.02 11.13 -9.85
CA ASN A 503 -42.37 11.68 -9.68
C ASN A 503 -42.64 12.74 -10.75
N GLY A 504 -43.50 12.41 -11.72
CA GLY A 504 -43.86 13.25 -12.85
C GLY A 504 -45.31 13.71 -12.80
N GLY A 505 -45.54 14.97 -13.20
CA GLY A 505 -46.88 15.56 -13.33
C GLY A 505 -47.43 15.56 -14.75
N GLY A 506 -46.58 15.67 -15.77
CA GLY A 506 -46.99 15.66 -17.18
C GLY A 506 -46.87 14.31 -17.87
N ALA A 507 -47.26 14.27 -19.15
CA ALA A 507 -47.23 13.05 -19.97
C ALA A 507 -45.81 12.51 -20.16
N GLY A 508 -45.67 11.17 -20.22
CA GLY A 508 -44.37 10.52 -20.39
C GLY A 508 -43.53 10.58 -19.11
N THR A 509 -43.96 9.87 -18.07
CA THR A 509 -43.17 9.64 -16.84
C THR A 509 -42.56 8.23 -16.90
N GLY A 510 -41.23 8.10 -16.79
CA GLY A 510 -40.53 6.82 -16.96
C GLY A 510 -39.37 6.59 -16.00
N GLY A 511 -39.18 5.36 -15.54
CA GLY A 511 -38.10 5.02 -14.61
C GLY A 511 -36.69 5.19 -15.21
N LEU A 512 -36.50 4.98 -16.51
CA LEU A 512 -35.27 5.30 -17.25
C LEU A 512 -35.47 6.52 -18.14
N ALA A 513 -36.50 6.52 -18.99
CA ALA A 513 -36.74 7.58 -19.98
C ALA A 513 -38.18 8.09 -19.95
N GLY A 514 -38.39 9.40 -19.88
CA GLY A 514 -39.75 9.97 -19.96
C GLY A 514 -40.38 9.77 -21.34
N SER A 515 -39.61 10.06 -22.39
CA SER A 515 -39.94 9.78 -23.79
C SER A 515 -38.75 9.20 -24.56
N ASN A 516 -39.00 8.21 -25.41
CA ASN A 516 -38.05 7.65 -26.37
C ASN A 516 -38.69 7.59 -27.77
N MET A 517 -38.36 8.52 -28.64
CA MET A 517 -39.04 8.69 -29.93
C MET A 517 -38.54 7.76 -31.03
N LEU A 518 -37.23 7.74 -31.31
CA LEU A 518 -36.59 6.90 -32.33
C LEU A 518 -35.33 6.20 -31.82
N GLY A 519 -34.97 6.40 -30.55
CA GLY A 519 -33.74 5.88 -29.96
C GLY A 519 -33.79 4.37 -29.69
N LEU A 520 -32.61 3.75 -29.65
CA LEU A 520 -32.42 2.38 -29.17
C LEU A 520 -32.06 2.40 -27.68
N ILE A 521 -32.92 1.82 -26.85
CA ILE A 521 -32.63 1.50 -25.45
C ILE A 521 -32.20 0.04 -25.40
N SER A 522 -30.98 -0.25 -24.96
CA SER A 522 -30.45 -1.61 -24.95
C SER A 522 -29.59 -1.90 -23.71
N GLN A 523 -29.73 -3.11 -23.14
CA GLN A 523 -29.00 -3.55 -21.95
C GLN A 523 -29.14 -2.59 -20.75
N SER A 524 -30.26 -1.87 -20.66
CA SER A 524 -30.46 -0.74 -19.74
C SER A 524 -31.64 -0.98 -18.79
N PHE A 525 -31.64 -0.37 -17.61
CA PHE A 525 -32.65 -0.72 -16.59
C PHE A 525 -33.02 0.40 -15.60
N ALA A 526 -34.19 0.25 -14.96
CA ALA A 526 -34.66 1.15 -13.92
C ALA A 526 -35.17 0.41 -12.68
N VAL A 527 -34.77 0.86 -11.49
CA VAL A 527 -35.14 0.22 -10.21
C VAL A 527 -35.88 1.15 -9.24
N GLY A 528 -35.83 2.47 -9.45
CA GLY A 528 -36.57 3.43 -8.64
C GLY A 528 -38.08 3.36 -8.88
N ASN A 529 -38.88 3.71 -7.87
CA ASN A 529 -40.34 3.76 -8.03
C ASN A 529 -40.74 4.92 -8.95
N VAL A 530 -41.80 4.72 -9.73
CA VAL A 530 -42.28 5.69 -10.73
C VAL A 530 -43.71 6.09 -10.39
N SER A 531 -43.93 7.38 -10.12
CA SER A 531 -45.24 7.96 -9.85
C SER A 531 -45.58 9.00 -10.91
N GLY A 532 -46.53 8.69 -11.79
CA GLY A 532 -47.16 9.63 -12.71
C GLY A 532 -48.45 10.19 -12.12
N THR A 533 -48.37 10.68 -10.88
CA THR A 533 -49.55 11.10 -10.08
C THR A 533 -49.68 12.62 -9.94
N GLY A 534 -48.69 13.39 -10.42
CA GLY A 534 -48.55 14.79 -10.08
C GLY A 534 -47.70 15.01 -8.83
N TRP A 535 -46.64 15.80 -8.99
CA TRP A 535 -46.10 16.63 -7.91
C TRP A 535 -46.82 17.99 -7.96
N SER A 536 -47.09 18.60 -6.81
CA SER A 536 -47.55 20.00 -6.73
C SER A 536 -46.75 20.74 -5.67
N LEU A 537 -46.22 21.92 -6.03
CA LEU A 537 -45.51 22.81 -5.11
C LEU A 537 -46.46 23.72 -4.31
N ALA A 538 -47.71 23.88 -4.76
CA ALA A 538 -48.75 24.64 -4.09
C ALA A 538 -50.16 24.24 -4.60
N ALA A 539 -51.16 24.25 -3.72
CA ALA A 539 -52.57 23.89 -3.99
C ALA A 539 -52.86 22.37 -4.07
N PRO A 540 -54.13 21.94 -3.85
CA PRO A 540 -54.47 20.57 -3.46
C PRO A 540 -54.29 19.56 -4.59
N ALA A 541 -54.31 18.26 -4.23
CA ALA A 541 -54.06 17.13 -5.12
C ALA A 541 -54.76 17.29 -6.49
N PRO A 542 -54.04 17.12 -7.61
CA PRO A 542 -54.56 17.42 -8.93
C PRO A 542 -55.80 16.57 -9.23
N THR A 543 -56.90 17.21 -9.60
CA THR A 543 -58.07 16.54 -10.17
C THR A 543 -57.64 15.78 -11.42
N ALA A 544 -58.12 14.53 -11.58
CA ALA A 544 -57.59 13.50 -12.48
C ALA A 544 -57.55 13.83 -14.00
N ALA A 545 -57.91 15.04 -14.42
CA ALA A 545 -57.92 15.48 -15.83
C ALA A 545 -56.60 16.07 -16.33
N THR A 546 -55.67 16.48 -15.44
CA THR A 546 -54.42 17.18 -15.83
C THR A 546 -53.16 16.33 -15.69
N VAL A 547 -53.29 15.10 -15.19
CA VAL A 547 -52.14 14.23 -14.86
C VAL A 547 -51.70 13.44 -16.09
N GLY A 548 -50.39 13.31 -16.28
CA GLY A 548 -49.77 12.68 -17.45
C GLY A 548 -50.38 11.37 -17.92
N ALA A 549 -50.73 11.31 -19.21
CA ALA A 549 -51.46 10.18 -19.81
C ALA A 549 -50.69 8.84 -19.82
N SER A 550 -49.36 8.86 -19.61
CA SER A 550 -48.51 7.68 -19.69
C SER A 550 -47.42 7.62 -18.61
N THR A 551 -47.32 6.45 -17.97
CA THR A 551 -46.38 6.15 -16.88
C THR A 551 -45.80 4.75 -17.08
N GLY A 552 -44.48 4.61 -17.17
CA GLY A 552 -43.81 3.33 -17.40
C GLY A 552 -42.67 3.06 -16.44
N GLY A 553 -42.50 1.82 -15.97
CA GLY A 553 -41.38 1.47 -15.08
C GLY A 553 -40.01 1.61 -15.74
N LEU A 554 -39.90 1.51 -17.08
CA LEU A 554 -38.70 1.86 -17.83
C LEU A 554 -38.92 3.11 -18.69
N VAL A 555 -39.97 3.16 -19.52
CA VAL A 555 -40.19 4.27 -20.45
C VAL A 555 -41.62 4.79 -20.38
N GLY A 556 -41.80 6.10 -20.19
CA GLY A 556 -43.13 6.72 -20.20
C GLY A 556 -43.83 6.59 -21.55
N SER A 557 -43.22 7.15 -22.60
CA SER A 557 -43.70 7.05 -23.99
C SER A 557 -42.61 6.48 -24.92
N ASN A 558 -42.87 5.37 -25.62
CA ASN A 558 -41.91 4.72 -26.53
C ASN A 558 -42.42 4.57 -27.97
N SER A 559 -41.74 5.23 -28.91
CA SER A 559 -41.84 4.97 -30.35
C SER A 559 -40.55 4.38 -30.95
N GLY A 560 -39.46 4.32 -30.17
CA GLY A 560 -38.20 3.69 -30.55
C GLY A 560 -38.11 2.20 -30.21
N ALA A 561 -36.90 1.66 -30.17
CA ALA A 561 -36.65 0.24 -29.90
C ALA A 561 -36.15 0.03 -28.46
N ILE A 562 -36.67 -0.99 -27.78
CA ILE A 562 -36.22 -1.45 -26.46
C ILE A 562 -35.78 -2.91 -26.57
N LEU A 563 -34.54 -3.21 -26.14
CA LEU A 563 -33.91 -4.53 -26.27
C LEU A 563 -33.19 -4.93 -24.98
N ASN A 564 -33.29 -6.19 -24.53
CA ASN A 564 -32.52 -6.72 -23.39
C ASN A 564 -32.56 -5.80 -22.13
N SER A 565 -33.68 -5.14 -21.86
CA SER A 565 -33.79 -4.05 -20.87
C SER A 565 -34.91 -4.35 -19.86
N TYR A 566 -34.82 -3.83 -18.63
CA TYR A 566 -35.80 -4.21 -17.60
C TYR A 566 -36.13 -3.13 -16.58
N SER A 567 -37.26 -3.28 -15.89
CA SER A 567 -37.65 -2.42 -14.77
C SER A 567 -38.15 -3.22 -13.57
N SER A 568 -37.95 -2.71 -12.36
CA SER A 568 -38.33 -3.41 -11.13
C SER A 568 -38.96 -2.53 -10.04
N GLY A 569 -38.88 -1.20 -10.16
CA GLY A 569 -39.59 -0.29 -9.26
C GLY A 569 -41.11 -0.33 -9.45
N ASN A 570 -41.86 -0.03 -8.41
CA ASN A 570 -43.32 0.02 -8.47
C ASN A 570 -43.77 1.23 -9.31
N VAL A 571 -44.86 1.07 -10.07
CA VAL A 571 -45.40 2.07 -10.99
C VAL A 571 -46.80 2.47 -10.53
N THR A 572 -47.04 3.77 -10.31
CA THR A 572 -48.35 4.33 -9.94
C THR A 572 -48.71 5.46 -10.90
N GLY A 573 -49.93 5.49 -11.44
CA GLY A 573 -50.39 6.59 -12.30
C GLY A 573 -51.91 6.66 -12.41
N TYR A 574 -52.45 7.80 -12.85
CA TYR A 574 -53.91 8.04 -12.84
C TYR A 574 -54.62 7.86 -14.20
N ALA A 575 -53.90 7.54 -15.27
CA ALA A 575 -54.39 7.60 -16.65
C ALA A 575 -54.42 6.25 -17.39
N ALA A 576 -54.85 6.25 -18.66
CA ALA A 576 -55.06 5.06 -19.47
C ALA A 576 -53.78 4.35 -19.98
N GLY A 577 -52.58 4.90 -19.72
CA GLY A 577 -51.29 4.36 -20.16
C GLY A 577 -50.31 4.07 -19.03
N VAL A 578 -50.73 3.33 -18.00
CA VAL A 578 -49.84 2.90 -16.91
C VAL A 578 -49.36 1.47 -17.18
N GLY A 579 -48.05 1.29 -17.35
CA GLY A 579 -47.46 -0.01 -17.70
C GLY A 579 -46.20 -0.34 -16.92
N GLY A 580 -45.98 -1.63 -16.67
CA GLY A 580 -44.81 -2.10 -15.91
C GLY A 580 -43.48 -1.74 -16.59
N LEU A 581 -43.37 -1.88 -17.91
CA LEU A 581 -42.18 -1.52 -18.68
C LEU A 581 -42.36 -0.21 -19.46
N VAL A 582 -43.41 -0.12 -20.27
CA VAL A 582 -43.72 1.02 -21.14
C VAL A 582 -45.13 1.51 -20.84
N GLY A 583 -45.31 2.82 -20.64
CA GLY A 583 -46.62 3.42 -20.39
C GLY A 583 -47.49 3.55 -21.64
N SER A 584 -46.94 4.12 -22.72
CA SER A 584 -47.62 4.28 -24.01
C SER A 584 -46.68 4.20 -25.21
N GLY A 585 -47.21 3.84 -26.38
CA GLY A 585 -46.52 4.04 -27.66
C GLY A 585 -46.54 2.82 -28.59
N ALA A 586 -45.91 2.98 -29.75
CA ALA A 586 -45.93 2.01 -30.86
C ALA A 586 -44.54 1.46 -31.22
N GLY A 587 -43.53 1.74 -30.40
CA GLY A 587 -42.17 1.25 -30.59
C GLY A 587 -42.01 -0.26 -30.34
N THR A 588 -40.89 -0.83 -30.77
CA THR A 588 -40.61 -2.27 -30.60
C THR A 588 -40.05 -2.56 -29.20
N VAL A 589 -40.45 -3.70 -28.64
CA VAL A 589 -39.96 -4.19 -27.34
C VAL A 589 -39.60 -5.66 -27.49
N THR A 590 -38.32 -5.97 -27.32
CA THR A 590 -37.73 -7.30 -27.53
C THR A 590 -36.94 -7.70 -26.28
N THR A 591 -37.08 -8.96 -25.85
CA THR A 591 -36.30 -9.58 -24.74
C THR A 591 -36.19 -8.69 -23.48
N SER A 592 -37.28 -7.99 -23.14
CA SER A 592 -37.31 -6.96 -22.08
C SER A 592 -38.50 -7.19 -21.15
N PHE A 593 -38.37 -6.90 -19.85
CA PHE A 593 -39.36 -7.29 -18.84
C PHE A 593 -39.52 -6.29 -17.68
N SER A 594 -40.64 -6.38 -16.95
CA SER A 594 -40.90 -5.59 -15.75
C SER A 594 -41.38 -6.48 -14.59
N SER A 595 -40.88 -6.24 -13.37
CA SER A 595 -41.25 -7.01 -12.16
C SER A 595 -41.92 -6.21 -11.04
N GLY A 596 -41.99 -4.89 -11.14
CA GLY A 596 -42.62 -4.03 -10.12
C GLY A 596 -44.15 -4.08 -10.12
N ILE A 597 -44.77 -3.73 -8.99
CA ILE A 597 -46.23 -3.64 -8.86
C ILE A 597 -46.74 -2.43 -9.66
N VAL A 598 -47.78 -2.62 -10.47
CA VAL A 598 -48.40 -1.58 -11.29
C VAL A 598 -49.77 -1.22 -10.72
N THR A 599 -50.00 0.05 -10.42
CA THR A 599 -51.23 0.58 -9.80
C THR A 599 -51.80 1.72 -10.65
N GLY A 600 -53.09 1.64 -11.00
CA GLY A 600 -53.78 2.70 -11.72
C GLY A 600 -55.30 2.64 -11.63
N THR A 601 -55.96 3.70 -12.07
CA THR A 601 -57.42 3.88 -11.98
C THR A 601 -58.17 2.92 -12.91
N ALA A 602 -59.41 2.54 -12.54
CA ALA A 602 -60.24 1.63 -13.33
C ALA A 602 -60.48 2.16 -14.75
N GLY A 603 -59.93 1.46 -15.74
CA GLY A 603 -59.85 1.89 -17.15
C GLY A 603 -58.45 1.77 -17.77
N ALA A 604 -57.40 1.61 -16.95
CA ALA A 604 -56.03 1.36 -17.39
C ALA A 604 -55.82 -0.08 -17.93
N THR A 605 -56.36 -0.39 -19.11
CA THR A 605 -56.22 -1.70 -19.77
C THR A 605 -55.05 -1.73 -20.75
N SER A 606 -53.83 -1.99 -20.27
CA SER A 606 -52.77 -2.61 -21.09
C SER A 606 -51.61 -3.17 -20.25
N VAL A 607 -51.59 -4.49 -20.10
CA VAL A 607 -50.33 -5.21 -19.91
C VAL A 607 -49.63 -5.24 -21.27
N GLY A 608 -48.75 -4.26 -21.53
CA GLY A 608 -47.90 -4.21 -22.73
C GLY A 608 -48.23 -3.07 -23.70
N GLY A 609 -47.64 -1.91 -23.49
CA GLY A 609 -47.55 -0.83 -24.48
C GLY A 609 -46.46 -1.12 -25.52
N GLY A 610 -46.79 -1.93 -26.53
CA GLY A 610 -45.91 -2.29 -27.64
C GLY A 610 -46.20 -3.72 -28.14
N THR A 611 -46.06 -3.96 -29.44
CA THR A 611 -46.32 -5.28 -30.03
C THR A 611 -45.28 -6.29 -29.54
N VAL A 612 -45.56 -7.01 -28.48
CA VAL A 612 -44.67 -8.04 -27.93
C VAL A 612 -44.68 -9.25 -28.87
N THR A 613 -43.82 -9.22 -29.89
CA THR A 613 -43.41 -10.44 -30.58
C THR A 613 -42.60 -11.29 -29.61
N THR A 614 -43.27 -12.23 -28.94
CA THR A 614 -42.67 -13.29 -28.12
C THR A 614 -41.90 -14.28 -28.99
N GLY A 615 -40.80 -13.82 -29.60
CA GLY A 615 -39.80 -14.69 -30.19
C GLY A 615 -39.18 -15.56 -29.09
N ASN A 616 -39.22 -16.88 -29.27
CA ASN A 616 -38.75 -17.88 -28.31
C ASN A 616 -37.37 -17.52 -27.73
N GLY A 617 -37.33 -17.22 -26.42
CA GLY A 617 -36.17 -16.62 -25.76
C GLY A 617 -36.14 -16.81 -24.25
N ILE A 618 -35.97 -18.07 -23.82
CA ILE A 618 -35.42 -18.49 -22.52
C ILE A 618 -36.10 -17.91 -21.26
N TRP A 619 -37.28 -18.42 -20.91
CA TRP A 619 -37.71 -18.52 -19.50
C TRP A 619 -38.38 -19.88 -19.27
N GLY A 620 -37.78 -20.72 -18.44
CA GLY A 620 -38.43 -21.93 -17.92
C GLY A 620 -39.37 -21.56 -16.78
N VAL A 621 -40.61 -22.05 -16.83
CA VAL A 621 -41.60 -21.81 -15.77
C VAL A 621 -41.31 -22.70 -14.57
N GLY A 622 -40.85 -22.11 -13.47
CA GLY A 622 -40.82 -22.79 -12.17
C GLY A 622 -42.24 -23.04 -11.64
N ALA A 623 -42.44 -24.13 -10.88
CA ALA A 623 -43.76 -24.65 -10.48
C ALA A 623 -44.68 -23.70 -9.66
N ASN A 624 -44.20 -22.48 -9.34
CA ASN A 624 -44.86 -21.51 -8.47
C ASN A 624 -45.13 -20.15 -9.16
N ASN A 625 -45.04 -20.08 -10.51
CA ASN A 625 -45.23 -18.86 -11.31
C ASN A 625 -44.28 -17.65 -11.03
N ASN A 626 -43.22 -17.83 -10.25
CA ASN A 626 -42.18 -16.83 -10.05
C ASN A 626 -41.08 -16.93 -11.13
N PRO A 627 -40.72 -15.85 -11.84
CA PRO A 627 -39.61 -15.86 -12.79
C PRO A 627 -38.25 -15.91 -12.08
N ILE A 628 -37.36 -16.82 -12.51
CA ILE A 628 -36.02 -17.02 -11.93
C ILE A 628 -34.96 -16.39 -12.83
N LEU A 629 -34.30 -15.34 -12.32
CA LEU A 629 -33.29 -14.51 -12.99
C LEU A 629 -32.17 -15.34 -13.67
N VAL A 630 -31.85 -14.99 -14.93
CA VAL A 630 -30.63 -15.42 -15.61
C VAL A 630 -29.68 -14.23 -15.76
N THR A 631 -28.44 -14.41 -15.34
CA THR A 631 -27.47 -13.35 -15.03
C THR A 631 -26.89 -12.63 -16.27
N ILE A 632 -26.76 -11.30 -16.16
CA ILE A 632 -25.87 -10.51 -17.03
C ILE A 632 -24.60 -10.19 -16.24
N ASN A 633 -23.45 -10.74 -16.65
CA ASN A 633 -22.17 -10.50 -15.99
C ASN A 633 -21.48 -9.23 -16.54
N LYS A 634 -21.22 -8.22 -15.71
CA LYS A 634 -20.17 -7.21 -15.98
C LYS A 634 -18.88 -7.60 -15.25
N THR A 635 -17.77 -7.65 -15.97
CA THR A 635 -16.44 -7.86 -15.37
C THR A 635 -15.96 -6.57 -14.69
N LEU A 636 -15.62 -6.66 -13.41
CA LEU A 636 -15.01 -5.58 -12.64
C LEU A 636 -13.48 -5.63 -12.81
N THR A 637 -12.91 -4.66 -13.51
CA THR A 637 -11.45 -4.54 -13.69
C THR A 637 -10.80 -3.99 -12.42
N LEU A 638 -9.87 -4.75 -11.85
CA LEU A 638 -9.13 -4.38 -10.64
C LEU A 638 -7.89 -3.54 -11.00
N SER A 639 -7.64 -2.45 -10.28
CA SER A 639 -6.47 -1.58 -10.48
C SER A 639 -5.21 -2.01 -9.72
N ASN A 640 -5.36 -2.85 -8.68
CA ASN A 640 -4.26 -3.47 -7.94
C ASN A 640 -4.31 -4.99 -8.12
N THR A 641 -3.64 -5.51 -9.15
CA THR A 641 -3.69 -6.93 -9.57
C THR A 641 -2.63 -7.82 -8.92
N THR A 642 -1.72 -7.27 -8.13
CA THR A 642 -0.60 -7.98 -7.49
C THR A 642 -0.65 -7.80 -5.97
N LEU A 643 -0.94 -8.89 -5.26
CA LEU A 643 -0.85 -8.96 -3.81
C LEU A 643 0.46 -9.64 -3.41
N THR A 644 1.12 -9.19 -2.34
CA THR A 644 2.34 -9.80 -1.83
C THR A 644 2.23 -10.09 -0.33
N LYS A 645 2.84 -11.20 0.10
CA LYS A 645 3.00 -11.59 1.50
C LYS A 645 4.36 -12.31 1.67
N VAL A 646 4.98 -12.23 2.84
CA VAL A 646 6.11 -13.11 3.21
C VAL A 646 5.54 -14.30 3.96
N TYR A 647 6.07 -15.50 3.71
CA TYR A 647 5.64 -16.72 4.38
C TYR A 647 5.72 -16.57 5.92
N ASP A 648 4.64 -16.89 6.61
CA ASP A 648 4.54 -16.80 8.08
C ASP A 648 3.80 -18.02 8.68
N GLY A 649 3.60 -19.08 7.90
CA GLY A 649 2.84 -20.26 8.33
C GLY A 649 1.37 -19.99 8.64
N THR A 650 0.74 -18.96 8.05
CA THR A 650 -0.69 -18.68 8.23
C THR A 650 -1.41 -18.39 6.90
N ALA A 651 -2.69 -18.71 6.87
CA ALA A 651 -3.61 -18.34 5.79
C ALA A 651 -3.54 -16.84 5.43
N TYR A 652 -3.72 -16.50 4.16
CA TYR A 652 -3.86 -15.10 3.73
C TYR A 652 -5.28 -14.61 4.01
N ILE A 653 -5.42 -13.67 4.96
CA ILE A 653 -6.65 -12.93 5.21
C ILE A 653 -6.38 -11.47 4.85
N GLY A 654 -6.85 -11.05 3.67
CA GLY A 654 -6.70 -9.69 3.18
C GLY A 654 -8.03 -9.11 2.73
N THR A 655 -8.31 -7.89 3.18
CA THR A 655 -9.38 -7.05 2.63
C THR A 655 -8.78 -6.18 1.53
N VAL A 656 -9.24 -6.36 0.29
CA VAL A 656 -8.89 -5.44 -0.80
C VAL A 656 -9.97 -4.37 -0.87
N SER A 657 -9.62 -3.15 -0.51
CA SER A 657 -10.49 -1.98 -0.69
C SER A 657 -10.53 -1.63 -2.18
N LEU A 658 -11.72 -1.71 -2.79
CA LEU A 658 -11.89 -1.32 -4.19
C LEU A 658 -12.34 0.14 -4.29
N THR A 659 -11.57 0.92 -5.03
CA THR A 659 -12.09 2.14 -5.68
C THR A 659 -12.74 1.72 -6.98
N ALA A 660 -14.03 1.37 -6.94
CA ALA A 660 -14.80 1.16 -8.15
C ALA A 660 -14.84 2.48 -8.95
N SER A 661 -14.41 2.45 -10.21
CA SER A 661 -14.59 3.60 -11.09
C SER A 661 -16.08 3.75 -11.37
N CYS A 662 -16.67 4.81 -10.80
CA CYS A 662 -18.09 5.17 -10.68
C CYS A 662 -18.81 4.71 -9.38
N CYS A 663 -19.11 5.71 -8.54
CA CYS A 663 -20.29 5.91 -7.67
C CYS A 663 -20.93 4.66 -7.00
N VAL A 664 -20.11 3.79 -6.38
CA VAL A 664 -20.52 2.90 -5.27
C VAL A 664 -19.70 3.24 -4.04
N SER A 665 -20.34 3.42 -2.88
CA SER A 665 -19.64 3.60 -1.60
C SER A 665 -18.78 2.38 -1.28
N MET A 666 -17.55 2.62 -0.80
CA MET A 666 -16.46 1.66 -0.56
C MET A 666 -16.89 0.18 -0.53
N MET A 667 -16.75 -0.50 -1.66
CA MET A 667 -17.07 -1.91 -1.77
C MET A 667 -15.89 -2.71 -1.20
N THR A 668 -16.08 -3.33 -0.03
CA THR A 668 -15.10 -4.22 0.58
C THR A 668 -15.14 -5.58 -0.10
N VAL A 669 -14.09 -5.94 -0.85
CA VAL A 669 -13.91 -7.30 -1.33
C VAL A 669 -13.11 -8.09 -0.30
N SER A 670 -13.81 -8.99 0.38
CA SER A 670 -13.20 -10.07 1.15
C SER A 670 -12.68 -11.11 0.17
N LEU A 671 -11.36 -11.29 0.10
CA LEU A 671 -10.83 -12.51 -0.48
C LEU A 671 -11.29 -13.69 0.40
N PRO A 672 -11.81 -14.78 -0.18
CA PRO A 672 -12.05 -15.97 0.61
C PRO A 672 -10.69 -16.43 1.10
N GLY A 673 -10.52 -16.53 2.42
CA GLY A 673 -9.26 -16.99 2.99
C GLY A 673 -8.94 -18.36 2.41
N LEU A 674 -7.77 -18.50 1.77
CA LEU A 674 -7.23 -19.81 1.41
C LEU A 674 -7.09 -20.58 2.72
N SER A 675 -7.91 -21.61 2.90
CA SER A 675 -8.23 -22.21 4.21
C SER A 675 -7.14 -23.14 4.76
N SER A 676 -5.90 -22.94 4.34
CA SER A 676 -4.73 -23.73 4.70
C SER A 676 -3.48 -22.87 4.55
N ASP A 677 -2.39 -23.30 5.18
CA ASP A 677 -1.10 -22.60 5.10
C ASP A 677 -0.61 -22.53 3.64
N ILE A 678 -0.30 -21.32 3.20
CA ILE A 678 0.09 -21.05 1.82
C ILE A 678 1.61 -21.08 1.74
N ASN A 679 2.16 -22.08 1.05
CA ASN A 679 3.60 -22.18 0.80
C ASN A 679 4.11 -20.99 -0.03
N ALA A 680 5.41 -20.73 -0.02
CA ALA A 680 6.00 -19.74 -0.93
C ALA A 680 5.72 -20.12 -2.40
N GLY A 681 5.29 -19.16 -3.22
CA GLY A 681 4.80 -19.41 -4.57
C GLY A 681 3.88 -18.32 -5.10
N VAL A 682 3.33 -18.54 -6.30
CA VAL A 682 2.39 -17.63 -6.97
C VAL A 682 1.04 -18.34 -7.11
N TYR A 683 -0.02 -17.68 -6.64
CA TYR A 683 -1.37 -18.24 -6.55
C TYR A 683 -2.37 -17.35 -7.29
N SER A 684 -3.28 -17.97 -8.01
CA SER A 684 -4.45 -17.30 -8.59
C SER A 684 -5.60 -17.38 -7.59
N VAL A 685 -6.11 -16.24 -7.13
CA VAL A 685 -7.18 -16.16 -6.13
C VAL A 685 -8.38 -15.46 -6.75
N THR A 686 -9.52 -16.15 -6.84
CA THR A 686 -10.79 -15.56 -7.26
C THR A 686 -11.45 -14.88 -6.05
N PRO A 687 -11.66 -13.55 -6.05
CA PRO A 687 -12.25 -12.88 -4.90
C PRO A 687 -13.75 -13.16 -4.75
N SER A 688 -14.23 -13.26 -3.52
CA SER A 688 -15.66 -13.41 -3.19
C SER A 688 -16.28 -12.04 -2.93
N LEU A 689 -17.33 -11.71 -3.68
CA LEU A 689 -17.96 -10.40 -3.61
C LEU A 689 -19.04 -10.34 -2.53
N THR A 690 -18.71 -9.80 -1.36
CA THR A 690 -19.67 -9.59 -0.28
C THR A 690 -20.22 -8.16 -0.32
N LEU A 691 -21.34 -7.97 -1.03
CA LEU A 691 -22.04 -6.68 -1.11
C LEU A 691 -22.97 -6.49 0.08
N THR A 692 -22.78 -5.39 0.83
CA THR A 692 -23.66 -4.96 1.94
C THR A 692 -25.03 -4.49 1.46
N ASN A 693 -25.20 -4.26 0.16
CA ASN A 693 -26.50 -4.00 -0.47
C ASN A 693 -26.83 -5.16 -1.44
N VAL A 694 -27.64 -6.10 -0.95
CA VAL A 694 -27.87 -7.43 -1.55
C VAL A 694 -28.44 -7.37 -2.98
N ALA A 695 -29.07 -6.26 -3.36
CA ALA A 695 -29.69 -6.07 -4.66
C ALA A 695 -28.73 -6.04 -5.86
N LEU A 696 -27.41 -5.85 -5.66
CA LEU A 696 -26.44 -5.72 -6.77
C LEU A 696 -25.43 -6.88 -6.89
N ALA A 697 -25.45 -7.83 -5.95
CA ALA A 697 -24.49 -8.93 -5.88
C ALA A 697 -24.37 -9.83 -7.13
N PRO A 698 -25.46 -10.21 -7.84
CA PRO A 698 -25.34 -11.16 -8.94
C PRO A 698 -24.78 -10.55 -10.25
N PHE A 699 -24.56 -9.23 -10.35
CA PHE A 699 -24.27 -8.58 -11.64
C PHE A 699 -22.78 -8.37 -11.95
N PHE A 700 -21.88 -8.71 -11.02
CA PHE A 700 -20.44 -8.46 -11.16
C PHE A 700 -19.61 -9.73 -11.07
N THR A 701 -18.73 -9.95 -12.05
CA THR A 701 -17.66 -10.93 -11.98
C THR A 701 -16.34 -10.23 -11.66
N VAL A 702 -15.57 -10.76 -10.72
CA VAL A 702 -14.24 -10.23 -10.38
C VAL A 702 -13.17 -11.09 -11.03
N ALA A 703 -12.24 -10.46 -11.76
CA ALA A 703 -11.12 -11.18 -12.36
C ALA A 703 -10.22 -11.80 -11.26
N PRO A 704 -9.60 -12.98 -11.50
CA PRO A 704 -8.64 -13.54 -10.55
C PRO A 704 -7.46 -12.60 -10.29
N VAL A 705 -7.01 -12.56 -9.04
CA VAL A 705 -5.88 -11.74 -8.58
C VAL A 705 -4.67 -12.64 -8.35
N THR A 706 -3.48 -12.12 -8.66
CA THR A 706 -2.22 -12.82 -8.38
C THR A 706 -1.75 -12.52 -6.96
N LEU A 707 -1.64 -13.55 -6.12
CA LEU A 707 -1.00 -13.49 -4.81
C LEU A 707 0.40 -14.12 -4.91
N THR A 708 1.44 -13.34 -4.65
CA THR A 708 2.82 -13.82 -4.54
C THR A 708 3.23 -13.93 -3.08
N VAL A 709 3.50 -15.16 -2.63
CA VAL A 709 4.04 -15.44 -1.29
C VAL A 709 5.55 -15.64 -1.43
N SER A 710 6.34 -14.70 -0.90
CA SER A 710 7.80 -14.78 -0.87
C SER A 710 8.28 -15.69 0.27
N PRO A 711 9.37 -16.47 0.10
CA PRO A 711 9.98 -17.23 1.19
C PRO A 711 10.41 -16.35 2.36
N LEU A 712 10.34 -16.89 3.58
CA LEU A 712 10.80 -16.21 4.80
C LEU A 712 12.31 -16.33 4.96
N ALA A 713 13.01 -15.20 5.08
CA ALA A 713 14.41 -15.17 5.46
C ALA A 713 14.56 -15.56 6.94
N LEU A 714 15.16 -16.72 7.21
CA LEU A 714 15.44 -17.20 8.56
C LEU A 714 16.73 -16.57 9.12
N THR A 715 16.72 -16.33 10.43
CA THR A 715 17.76 -15.57 11.14
C THR A 715 18.17 -16.26 12.43
N GLY A 716 19.39 -15.99 12.90
CA GLY A 716 19.93 -16.59 14.13
C GLY A 716 20.14 -18.11 14.03
N GLY A 717 20.54 -18.61 12.85
CA GLY A 717 20.77 -20.03 12.61
C GLY A 717 21.82 -20.61 13.56
N ALA A 718 21.47 -21.67 14.28
CA ALA A 718 22.33 -22.37 15.22
C ALA A 718 22.14 -23.90 15.12
N ILE A 719 23.24 -24.64 15.17
CA ILE A 719 23.22 -26.11 15.20
C ILE A 719 23.45 -26.56 16.64
N SER A 720 22.59 -27.44 17.16
CA SER A 720 22.72 -27.94 18.54
C SER A 720 24.04 -28.70 18.73
N GLY A 721 24.53 -28.72 19.98
CA GLY A 721 25.59 -29.66 20.35
C GLY A 721 25.14 -31.10 20.12
N ALA A 722 26.08 -31.98 19.76
CA ALA A 722 25.85 -33.41 19.63
C ALA A 722 27.08 -34.20 20.10
N THR A 723 26.84 -35.41 20.62
CA THR A 723 27.89 -36.28 21.14
C THR A 723 27.68 -37.72 20.70
N SER A 724 28.77 -38.41 20.38
CA SER A 724 28.76 -39.85 20.11
C SER A 724 30.05 -40.50 20.64
N VAL A 725 30.07 -41.83 20.76
CA VAL A 725 31.29 -42.58 21.15
C VAL A 725 31.93 -43.17 19.91
N TYR A 726 33.27 -43.18 19.85
CA TYR A 726 34.03 -43.77 18.76
C TYR A 726 33.58 -45.22 18.45
N GLY A 727 33.40 -45.54 17.16
CA GLY A 727 32.87 -46.81 16.68
C GLY A 727 31.34 -46.97 16.76
N SER A 728 30.62 -45.92 17.14
CA SER A 728 29.16 -45.81 16.95
C SER A 728 28.84 -44.88 15.77
N ALA A 729 27.62 -44.97 15.25
CA ALA A 729 27.14 -44.03 14.24
C ALA A 729 27.17 -42.58 14.77
N THR A 730 27.83 -41.68 14.03
CA THR A 730 27.97 -40.27 14.41
C THR A 730 26.62 -39.59 14.50
N THR A 731 26.30 -39.06 15.68
CA THR A 731 25.08 -38.26 15.89
C THR A 731 25.37 -36.81 15.53
N LEU A 732 24.46 -36.17 14.78
CA LEU A 732 24.56 -34.77 14.37
C LEU A 732 23.58 -33.89 15.14
N GLY A 733 23.93 -32.60 15.25
CA GLY A 733 23.09 -31.59 15.87
C GLY A 733 21.88 -31.23 15.02
N THR A 734 20.85 -30.72 15.67
CA THR A 734 19.65 -30.20 15.01
C THR A 734 19.86 -28.74 14.61
N LEU A 735 19.54 -28.38 13.37
CA LEU A 735 19.52 -27.00 12.89
C LEU A 735 18.28 -26.27 13.41
N SER A 736 18.45 -25.05 13.90
CA SER A 736 17.39 -24.22 14.48
C SER A 736 17.57 -22.75 14.10
N PHE A 737 16.47 -21.98 14.09
CA PHE A 737 16.46 -20.54 13.78
C PHE A 737 15.48 -19.82 14.71
N ASN A 738 15.71 -18.52 14.94
CA ASN A 738 14.95 -17.74 15.94
C ASN A 738 13.54 -17.33 15.49
N ASN A 739 13.26 -17.35 14.17
CA ASN A 739 12.02 -16.83 13.58
C ASN A 739 11.26 -17.86 12.72
N VAL A 740 11.36 -19.16 13.04
CA VAL A 740 10.50 -20.18 12.42
C VAL A 740 9.06 -20.01 12.94
N PRO A 741 8.03 -19.89 12.07
CA PRO A 741 6.65 -19.78 12.51
C PRO A 741 6.15 -21.05 13.22
N THR A 742 5.30 -20.88 14.24
CA THR A 742 4.80 -21.98 15.10
C THR A 742 3.95 -23.03 14.38
N SER A 743 3.38 -22.70 13.23
CA SER A 743 2.58 -23.56 12.35
C SER A 743 3.29 -23.94 11.06
N GLY A 744 4.54 -23.48 10.84
CA GLY A 744 5.29 -23.77 9.62
C GLY A 744 5.88 -25.18 9.57
N SER A 745 6.13 -25.67 8.37
CA SER A 745 6.91 -26.91 8.16
C SER A 745 8.28 -26.82 8.83
N ALA A 746 8.77 -27.91 9.40
CA ALA A 746 10.14 -27.96 9.94
C ALA A 746 11.18 -27.64 8.84
N VAL A 747 12.29 -27.00 9.23
CA VAL A 747 13.41 -26.75 8.31
C VAL A 747 14.24 -28.02 8.21
N VAL A 748 14.00 -28.82 7.16
CA VAL A 748 14.60 -30.16 6.98
C VAL A 748 15.85 -30.10 6.09
N ASP A 749 16.83 -29.29 6.48
CA ASP A 749 18.12 -29.18 5.77
C ASP A 749 19.23 -30.00 6.45
N ALA A 750 20.09 -30.61 5.64
CA ALA A 750 21.09 -31.56 6.11
C ALA A 750 22.27 -30.87 6.82
N VAL A 751 22.39 -31.13 8.13
CA VAL A 751 23.62 -30.86 8.89
C VAL A 751 24.69 -31.88 8.51
N SER A 752 25.95 -31.45 8.49
CA SER A 752 27.13 -32.28 8.22
C SER A 752 28.33 -31.85 9.07
N LEU A 753 29.32 -32.73 9.23
CA LEU A 753 30.60 -32.36 9.84
C LEU A 753 31.50 -31.64 8.83
N VAL A 754 32.19 -30.58 9.26
CA VAL A 754 33.22 -29.91 8.46
C VAL A 754 34.52 -30.69 8.57
N SER A 755 35.00 -31.24 7.45
CA SER A 755 36.29 -31.94 7.33
C SER A 755 36.58 -32.98 8.44
N PRO A 756 35.66 -33.92 8.74
CA PRO A 756 35.90 -34.95 9.74
C PRO A 756 37.06 -35.88 9.35
N THR A 757 37.75 -36.40 10.36
CA THR A 757 38.76 -37.44 10.18
C THR A 757 38.17 -38.80 10.50
N TYR A 758 38.49 -39.80 9.68
CA TYR A 758 37.92 -41.15 9.79
C TYR A 758 38.97 -42.18 10.15
N SER A 759 38.53 -43.27 10.79
CA SER A 759 39.26 -44.52 10.89
C SER A 759 39.31 -45.22 9.53
N THR A 760 40.17 -46.24 9.39
CA THR A 760 40.19 -47.11 8.20
C THR A 760 38.88 -47.88 7.98
N SER A 761 38.03 -47.97 9.00
CA SER A 761 36.69 -48.57 8.99
C SER A 761 35.57 -47.56 8.71
N GLY A 762 35.88 -46.30 8.42
CA GLY A 762 34.90 -45.27 8.04
C GLY A 762 34.15 -44.62 9.21
N ASN A 763 34.56 -44.88 10.46
CA ASN A 763 33.98 -44.24 11.64
C ASN A 763 34.72 -42.92 11.93
N VAL A 764 34.03 -41.89 12.41
CA VAL A 764 34.67 -40.61 12.77
C VAL A 764 35.57 -40.83 14.00
N ASN A 765 36.83 -40.39 13.94
CA ASN A 765 37.79 -40.52 15.04
C ASN A 765 37.38 -39.68 16.25
N ALA A 766 37.88 -40.02 17.44
CA ALA A 766 37.62 -39.22 18.64
C ALA A 766 38.21 -37.81 18.53
N GLY A 767 37.44 -36.80 18.93
CA GLY A 767 37.79 -35.40 18.73
C GLY A 767 36.58 -34.46 18.81
N SER A 768 36.83 -33.17 18.53
CA SER A 768 35.80 -32.15 18.43
C SER A 768 35.76 -31.59 17.01
N TYR A 769 34.56 -31.56 16.42
CA TYR A 769 34.32 -31.19 15.03
C TYR A 769 33.34 -30.00 14.93
N ASN A 770 33.52 -29.20 13.90
CA ASN A 770 32.54 -28.17 13.52
C ASN A 770 31.38 -28.83 12.77
N GLN A 771 30.18 -28.28 12.92
CA GLN A 771 29.01 -28.68 12.15
C GLN A 771 28.61 -27.56 11.19
N THR A 772 28.12 -27.92 10.00
CA THR A 772 27.63 -26.96 9.00
C THR A 772 26.34 -27.43 8.33
N ALA A 773 25.51 -26.46 7.94
CA ALA A 773 24.38 -26.63 7.05
C ALA A 773 24.54 -25.66 5.87
N ALA A 774 24.35 -26.16 4.64
CA ALA A 774 24.47 -25.35 3.43
C ALA A 774 23.39 -24.26 3.35
N ALA A 775 23.64 -23.20 2.58
CA ALA A 775 22.62 -22.18 2.32
C ALA A 775 21.45 -22.77 1.51
N SER A 776 20.22 -22.38 1.85
CA SER A 776 19.01 -22.85 1.19
C SER A 776 18.21 -21.67 0.63
N THR A 777 17.71 -21.80 -0.60
CA THR A 777 16.96 -20.77 -1.32
C THR A 777 15.63 -21.26 -1.90
N THR A 778 15.21 -22.48 -1.55
CA THR A 778 14.06 -23.16 -2.13
C THR A 778 13.00 -23.48 -1.07
N GLY A 779 11.73 -23.50 -1.49
CA GLY A 779 10.60 -23.74 -0.58
C GLY A 779 10.21 -22.50 0.24
N ASN A 780 9.67 -22.74 1.45
CA ASN A 780 9.04 -21.70 2.27
C ASN A 780 10.02 -20.75 2.97
N TYR A 781 11.30 -21.10 3.01
CA TYR A 781 12.33 -20.43 3.77
C TYR A 781 13.57 -20.14 2.92
N THR A 782 14.32 -19.11 3.29
CA THR A 782 15.66 -18.84 2.76
C THR A 782 16.64 -18.62 3.92
N PHE A 783 17.86 -19.14 3.83
CA PHE A 783 18.90 -18.86 4.83
C PHE A 783 20.32 -19.01 4.26
N ALA A 784 21.26 -18.24 4.82
CA ALA A 784 22.68 -18.34 4.53
C ALA A 784 23.33 -19.49 5.30
N ALA A 785 24.42 -20.06 4.78
CA ALA A 785 25.08 -21.24 5.36
C ALA A 785 25.43 -21.04 6.85
N VAL A 786 25.00 -21.98 7.67
CA VAL A 786 25.18 -21.95 9.14
C VAL A 786 26.37 -22.82 9.50
N THR A 787 27.27 -22.32 10.34
CA THR A 787 28.39 -23.11 10.88
C THR A 787 28.49 -22.90 12.38
N SER A 788 28.58 -24.00 13.13
CA SER A 788 28.80 -23.99 14.58
C SER A 788 30.11 -24.69 14.88
N THR A 789 31.00 -24.00 15.61
CA THR A 789 32.38 -24.44 15.81
C THR A 789 32.52 -25.34 17.04
N ALA A 790 33.31 -26.42 16.91
CA ALA A 790 33.68 -27.34 17.97
C ALA A 790 32.49 -27.85 18.84
N ASN A 791 31.33 -28.07 18.24
CA ASN A 791 30.09 -28.43 18.94
C ASN A 791 29.62 -29.88 18.69
N ASN A 792 30.34 -30.66 17.89
CA ASN A 792 30.15 -32.11 17.80
C ASN A 792 31.34 -32.83 18.43
N VAL A 793 31.11 -33.60 19.51
CA VAL A 793 32.18 -34.29 20.24
C VAL A 793 32.04 -35.80 20.06
N VAL A 794 33.04 -36.39 19.42
CA VAL A 794 33.22 -37.85 19.40
C VAL A 794 34.11 -38.22 20.58
N SER A 795 33.54 -38.78 21.63
CA SER A 795 34.27 -39.25 22.81
C SER A 795 35.05 -40.53 22.50
N PRO A 796 36.25 -40.72 23.07
CA PRO A 796 36.97 -41.99 22.99
C PRO A 796 36.14 -43.17 23.52
N ALA A 797 36.29 -44.34 22.90
CA ALA A 797 35.68 -45.58 23.40
C ALA A 797 36.47 -46.12 24.61
N PHE A 798 35.81 -46.79 25.55
CA PHE A 798 36.52 -47.43 26.67
C PHE A 798 37.26 -48.68 26.21
N LEU A 799 38.56 -48.74 26.49
CA LEU A 799 39.41 -49.92 26.27
C LEU A 799 39.97 -50.40 27.60
N VAL A 800 39.67 -51.64 27.98
CA VAL A 800 40.25 -52.29 29.16
C VAL A 800 41.34 -53.25 28.73
N ILE A 801 42.54 -53.10 29.29
CA ILE A 801 43.65 -54.04 29.14
C ILE A 801 43.81 -54.77 30.47
N THR A 802 43.69 -56.09 30.47
CA THR A 802 43.94 -56.92 31.66
C THR A 802 45.21 -57.70 31.47
N VAL A 803 46.20 -57.45 32.32
CA VAL A 803 47.50 -58.14 32.28
C VAL A 803 47.42 -59.40 33.15
N ASN A 804 47.93 -60.53 32.67
CA ASN A 804 47.89 -61.76 33.44
C ASN A 804 48.90 -61.73 34.59
N ASP A 805 48.54 -62.36 35.71
CA ASP A 805 49.48 -62.69 36.77
C ASP A 805 50.65 -63.55 36.24
N SER A 806 51.83 -63.36 36.82
CA SER A 806 53.03 -64.12 36.47
C SER A 806 53.82 -64.47 37.72
N THR A 807 54.50 -65.61 37.70
CA THR A 807 55.31 -66.09 38.83
C THR A 807 56.74 -66.33 38.38
N LYS A 808 57.70 -65.84 39.15
CA LYS A 808 59.13 -66.12 38.94
C LYS A 808 59.80 -66.61 40.22
N VAL A 809 60.91 -67.29 40.06
CA VAL A 809 61.76 -67.72 41.18
C VAL A 809 62.72 -66.59 41.56
N PHE A 810 62.95 -66.39 42.85
CA PHE A 810 63.94 -65.43 43.37
C PHE A 810 65.33 -65.68 42.75
N GLY A 811 66.01 -64.60 42.36
CA GLY A 811 67.33 -64.65 41.69
C GLY A 811 67.30 -64.73 40.16
N THR A 812 66.13 -64.86 39.52
CA THR A 812 65.99 -64.84 38.05
C THR A 812 65.38 -63.53 37.54
N THR A 813 65.79 -63.09 36.34
CA THR A 813 65.09 -62.00 35.63
C THR A 813 63.86 -62.59 34.94
N ALA A 814 62.68 -62.00 35.14
CA ALA A 814 61.49 -62.38 34.40
C ALA A 814 61.50 -61.71 33.02
N ASP A 815 61.23 -62.51 31.98
CA ASP A 815 60.87 -61.98 30.67
C ASP A 815 59.40 -61.58 30.70
N LEU A 816 59.12 -60.28 30.52
CA LEU A 816 57.76 -59.76 30.47
C LEU A 816 57.10 -59.94 29.08
N SER A 817 57.87 -60.29 28.03
CA SER A 817 57.33 -60.49 26.69
C SER A 817 56.49 -61.77 26.54
N ILE A 818 56.65 -62.72 27.46
CA ILE A 818 55.85 -63.95 27.55
C ILE A 818 54.63 -63.82 28.48
N VAL A 819 54.45 -62.69 29.17
CA VAL A 819 53.29 -62.46 30.03
C VAL A 819 52.09 -62.08 29.17
N GLY A 820 51.07 -62.92 29.18
CA GLY A 820 49.84 -62.69 28.40
C GLY A 820 49.05 -61.48 28.89
N PHE A 821 48.26 -60.91 27.99
CA PHE A 821 47.25 -59.90 28.30
C PHE A 821 45.96 -60.23 27.55
N THR A 822 44.86 -59.65 27.99
CA THR A 822 43.59 -59.61 27.23
C THR A 822 43.15 -58.17 27.05
N SER A 823 42.37 -57.91 25.99
CA SER A 823 41.83 -56.59 25.69
C SER A 823 40.33 -56.67 25.43
N ALA A 824 39.57 -55.73 25.98
CA ALA A 824 38.12 -55.66 25.86
C ALA A 824 37.67 -54.22 25.58
N GLY A 825 36.68 -54.04 24.69
CA GLY A 825 36.19 -52.72 24.28
C GLY A 825 36.79 -52.16 22.98
N LEU A 826 37.65 -52.93 22.28
CA LEU A 826 38.03 -52.62 20.90
C LEU A 826 36.80 -52.65 19.99
N VAL A 827 36.66 -51.64 19.14
CA VAL A 827 35.60 -51.49 18.14
C VAL A 827 36.15 -51.67 16.72
N ASN A 828 35.27 -51.67 15.72
CA ASN A 828 35.51 -51.61 14.26
C ASN A 828 36.57 -52.54 13.61
N GLY A 829 37.03 -53.59 14.31
CA GLY A 829 38.07 -54.51 13.79
C GLY A 829 39.50 -54.13 14.20
N GLU A 830 39.67 -53.16 15.08
CA GLU A 830 40.94 -52.89 15.75
C GLU A 830 41.39 -54.12 16.56
N THR A 831 42.70 -54.36 16.59
CA THR A 831 43.33 -55.41 17.40
C THR A 831 44.56 -54.85 18.10
N ILE A 832 44.83 -55.27 19.34
CA ILE A 832 46.11 -55.04 20.01
C ILE A 832 47.01 -56.26 19.75
N SER A 833 48.13 -56.04 19.07
CA SER A 833 49.07 -57.10 18.67
C SER A 833 50.19 -57.27 19.70
N SER A 834 50.50 -56.23 20.49
CA SER A 834 51.43 -56.29 21.62
C SER A 834 51.19 -55.16 22.61
N VAL A 835 51.54 -55.41 23.87
CA VAL A 835 51.56 -54.41 24.95
C VAL A 835 52.96 -54.40 25.55
N VAL A 836 53.54 -53.21 25.72
CA VAL A 836 54.77 -53.04 26.49
C VAL A 836 54.41 -53.08 27.98
N LEU A 837 54.81 -54.16 28.64
CA LEU A 837 54.58 -54.40 30.07
C LEU A 837 55.80 -54.01 30.90
N THR A 838 55.57 -53.49 32.11
CA THR A 838 56.61 -53.15 33.08
C THR A 838 56.25 -53.66 34.47
N SER A 839 57.23 -54.22 35.20
CA SER A 839 57.07 -54.60 36.61
C SER A 839 58.35 -54.38 37.39
N PRO A 840 58.30 -53.74 38.58
CA PRO A 840 59.44 -53.70 39.51
C PRO A 840 59.90 -55.09 39.95
N GLY A 841 59.02 -56.09 39.91
CA GLY A 841 59.34 -57.48 40.23
C GLY A 841 60.20 -58.20 39.18
N ALA A 842 60.35 -57.63 37.96
CA ALA A 842 60.98 -58.34 36.86
C ALA A 842 62.49 -58.55 37.03
N VAL A 843 63.21 -57.59 37.63
CA VAL A 843 64.68 -57.65 37.81
C VAL A 843 65.11 -58.78 38.74
N ASN A 844 66.24 -59.44 38.45
CA ASN A 844 66.75 -60.57 39.26
C ASN A 844 67.01 -60.26 40.75
N THR A 845 67.15 -58.98 41.11
CA THR A 845 67.32 -58.48 42.48
C THR A 845 66.01 -58.24 43.25
N ALA A 846 64.84 -58.38 42.61
CA ALA A 846 63.55 -58.21 43.28
C ALA A 846 63.37 -59.24 44.41
N LEU A 847 62.90 -58.78 45.57
CA LEU A 847 62.71 -59.60 46.77
C LEU A 847 61.48 -60.51 46.64
N VAL A 848 61.37 -61.50 47.52
CA VAL A 848 60.19 -62.38 47.64
C VAL A 848 58.98 -61.56 48.10
N ALA A 849 58.18 -61.12 47.14
CA ALA A 849 57.00 -60.27 47.32
C ALA A 849 56.11 -60.30 46.06
N ASN A 850 54.97 -59.61 46.13
CA ASN A 850 54.11 -59.32 44.98
C ASN A 850 54.37 -57.90 44.47
N TYR A 851 54.47 -57.73 43.15
CA TYR A 851 54.65 -56.45 42.46
C TYR A 851 53.61 -56.30 41.35
N SER A 852 53.16 -55.09 41.02
CA SER A 852 52.28 -54.89 39.86
C SER A 852 53.03 -55.10 38.54
N ILE A 853 52.29 -55.58 37.53
CA ILE A 853 52.68 -55.64 36.12
C ILE A 853 51.75 -54.69 35.38
N THR A 854 52.26 -53.51 35.06
CA THR A 854 51.50 -52.43 34.44
C THR A 854 51.66 -52.45 32.93
N ALA A 855 50.62 -52.08 32.19
CA ALA A 855 50.76 -51.72 30.78
C ALA A 855 51.35 -50.30 30.65
N ASN A 856 52.00 -49.99 29.52
CA ASN A 856 52.60 -48.68 29.27
C ASN A 856 52.40 -48.21 27.82
N THR A 857 52.60 -49.08 26.84
CA THR A 857 52.41 -48.73 25.41
C THR A 857 51.68 -49.84 24.67
N LEU A 858 50.50 -49.50 24.15
CA LEU A 858 49.71 -50.39 23.29
C LEU A 858 50.18 -50.28 21.84
N ARG A 859 50.35 -51.41 21.17
CA ARG A 859 50.57 -51.47 19.72
C ARG A 859 49.51 -52.34 19.08
N GLY A 860 48.76 -51.76 18.14
CA GLY A 860 47.72 -52.46 17.41
C GLY A 860 48.06 -52.76 15.96
N ASN A 861 47.05 -53.16 15.19
CA ASN A 861 47.09 -53.14 13.74
C ASN A 861 47.08 -51.68 13.19
N SER A 862 47.23 -51.51 11.88
CA SER A 862 47.24 -50.19 11.22
C SER A 862 45.92 -49.39 11.32
N ALA A 863 44.85 -50.01 11.81
CA ALA A 863 43.58 -49.36 12.11
C ALA A 863 43.54 -48.73 13.53
N PHE A 864 44.40 -49.17 14.44
CA PHE A 864 44.38 -48.75 15.83
C PHE A 864 45.06 -47.39 16.04
N LEU A 865 44.29 -46.43 16.55
CA LEU A 865 44.75 -45.12 17.01
C LEU A 865 44.46 -44.97 18.50
N ALA A 866 45.50 -44.88 19.33
CA ALA A 866 45.34 -44.79 20.78
C ALA A 866 44.49 -43.58 21.24
N SER A 867 44.50 -42.47 20.48
CA SER A 867 43.67 -41.29 20.73
C SER A 867 42.16 -41.54 20.64
N ASN A 868 41.74 -42.62 19.98
CA ASN A 868 40.34 -43.00 19.84
C ASN A 868 39.81 -43.78 21.06
N TYR A 869 40.67 -44.11 22.03
CA TYR A 869 40.33 -44.94 23.18
C TYR A 869 40.73 -44.28 24.51
N LEU A 870 39.81 -44.32 25.48
CA LEU A 870 40.11 -44.05 26.89
C LEU A 870 40.53 -45.38 27.53
N VAL A 871 41.84 -45.54 27.73
CA VAL A 871 42.45 -46.78 28.22
C VAL A 871 42.35 -46.84 29.75
N SER A 872 41.91 -48.00 30.26
CA SER A 872 41.98 -48.36 31.67
C SER A 872 42.69 -49.70 31.79
N ASP A 873 43.80 -49.72 32.53
CA ASP A 873 44.56 -50.93 32.76
C ASP A 873 44.11 -51.64 34.05
N ILE A 874 44.08 -52.96 34.02
CA ILE A 874 43.97 -53.84 35.20
C ILE A 874 45.32 -54.54 35.31
N ASP A 875 46.12 -54.05 36.27
CA ASP A 875 47.46 -54.55 36.53
C ASP A 875 47.44 -56.03 36.92
N GLY A 876 48.36 -56.80 36.35
CA GLY A 876 48.65 -58.16 36.77
C GLY A 876 49.56 -58.18 37.99
N THR A 877 49.64 -59.30 38.69
CA THR A 877 50.53 -59.50 39.83
C THR A 877 51.73 -60.36 39.45
N MET A 878 52.94 -59.81 39.61
CA MET A 878 54.19 -60.57 39.58
C MET A 878 54.52 -61.07 40.98
N SER A 879 54.37 -62.38 41.20
CA SER A 879 54.75 -63.04 42.45
C SER A 879 56.17 -63.61 42.36
N VAL A 880 57.06 -63.18 43.26
CA VAL A 880 58.43 -63.68 43.36
C VAL A 880 58.49 -64.73 44.46
N ILE A 881 58.71 -66.00 44.10
CA ILE A 881 58.65 -67.14 45.03
C ILE A 881 60.03 -67.73 45.34
N ALA A 882 60.13 -68.38 46.51
CA ALA A 882 61.34 -69.09 46.94
C ALA A 882 61.43 -70.51 46.36
N THR A 883 62.65 -71.03 46.18
CA THR A 883 62.90 -72.40 45.75
C THR A 883 62.60 -73.42 46.86
N THR A 884 62.06 -74.59 46.50
CA THR A 884 61.85 -75.72 47.43
C THR A 884 62.42 -77.03 46.86
N PRO A 885 62.93 -77.97 47.70
CA PRO A 885 63.58 -79.20 47.23
C PRO A 885 62.64 -80.43 47.17
N ILE A 886 63.00 -81.42 46.34
CA ILE A 886 62.19 -82.60 45.98
C ILE A 886 62.50 -83.84 46.85
N PRO A 887 61.51 -84.64 47.30
CA PRO A 887 61.67 -86.00 47.83
C PRO A 887 61.18 -87.11 46.85
N THR A 888 61.49 -88.40 47.11
CA THR A 888 61.46 -89.50 46.10
C THR A 888 60.84 -90.86 46.55
N ILE A 889 60.49 -91.72 45.56
CA ILE A 889 60.16 -93.20 45.55
C ILE A 889 58.91 -93.70 46.36
N PRO A 890 58.32 -94.91 46.12
CA PRO A 890 58.42 -95.91 45.02
C PRO A 890 57.06 -96.48 44.44
N THR A 891 57.17 -97.55 43.62
CA THR A 891 56.22 -98.15 42.63
C THR A 891 55.28 -99.29 43.10
N THR A 892 54.16 -99.53 42.38
CA THR A 892 53.66 -100.88 41.96
C THR A 892 52.66 -100.81 40.78
N THR A 893 52.73 -101.80 39.86
CA THR A 893 51.78 -102.17 38.77
C THR A 893 51.02 -103.47 39.17
N PRO A 894 49.87 -103.89 38.56
CA PRO A 894 49.58 -104.04 37.12
C PRO A 894 48.13 -103.57 36.74
N ASP A 895 47.46 -103.89 35.61
CA ASP A 895 47.65 -104.93 34.58
C ASP A 895 47.17 -104.54 33.15
N ILE A 896 46.41 -105.40 32.44
CA ILE A 896 46.28 -105.51 30.98
C ILE A 896 44.79 -105.56 30.54
N THR A 897 44.58 -105.41 29.21
CA THR A 897 43.44 -105.84 28.35
C THR A 897 42.36 -104.80 28.04
N THR A 898 41.80 -104.67 26.83
CA THR A 898 42.23 -104.70 25.41
C THR A 898 40.95 -104.77 24.55
N THR A 899 41.06 -104.44 23.26
CA THR A 899 40.12 -104.76 22.15
C THR A 899 38.90 -103.85 21.92
N LYS A 900 38.37 -103.67 20.69
CA LYS A 900 38.96 -103.72 19.31
C LYS A 900 37.89 -103.33 18.27
N ALA A 901 38.02 -102.16 17.62
CA ALA A 901 37.69 -101.85 16.21
C ALA A 901 36.37 -102.42 15.60
N PRO A 902 36.27 -102.56 14.25
CA PRO A 902 36.45 -101.58 13.15
C PRO A 902 35.06 -101.00 12.74
N ASN A 903 34.79 -100.23 11.68
CA ASN A 903 35.15 -100.20 10.24
C ASN A 903 34.57 -98.88 9.65
N SER A 904 34.94 -98.28 8.50
CA SER A 904 35.85 -98.54 7.35
C SER A 904 36.33 -97.15 6.83
N ASN A 905 37.61 -96.85 6.51
CA ASN A 905 38.49 -97.38 5.44
C ASN A 905 37.91 -97.15 4.01
N PRO A 906 38.68 -96.75 2.95
CA PRO A 906 40.16 -96.64 2.82
C PRO A 906 40.76 -95.37 2.13
N ALA A 907 42.11 -95.31 2.16
CA ALA A 907 43.09 -94.73 1.19
C ALA A 907 42.87 -93.30 0.62
N ASN A 908 43.77 -92.31 0.71
CA ASN A 908 45.25 -92.21 0.76
C ASN A 908 45.99 -92.42 -0.59
N THR A 909 46.54 -91.35 -1.20
CA THR A 909 47.99 -91.13 -1.52
C THR A 909 48.24 -90.17 -2.73
N ALA A 910 49.03 -89.10 -2.50
CA ALA A 910 49.97 -88.36 -3.40
C ALA A 910 49.60 -87.72 -4.77
N VAL A 911 49.87 -86.39 -4.82
CA VAL A 911 50.66 -85.64 -5.86
C VAL A 911 50.02 -85.16 -7.19
N TYR A 912 49.92 -83.82 -7.30
CA TYR A 912 49.93 -82.92 -8.47
C TYR A 912 49.31 -83.35 -9.82
N LEU A 913 48.17 -82.75 -10.17
CA LEU A 913 47.98 -81.99 -11.44
C LEU A 913 46.69 -81.14 -11.40
N GLN A 914 46.58 -80.18 -12.33
CA GLN A 914 45.50 -79.20 -12.43
C GLN A 914 44.19 -79.75 -13.02
N SER A 915 43.19 -78.86 -13.12
CA SER A 915 41.91 -78.92 -13.85
C SER A 915 40.77 -79.60 -13.07
N SER A 916 39.77 -78.87 -12.55
CA SER A 916 38.80 -77.96 -13.17
C SER A 916 37.65 -78.67 -13.90
N VAL A 917 36.48 -78.63 -13.28
CA VAL A 917 35.20 -78.49 -13.98
C VAL A 917 34.63 -77.16 -13.46
N GLN A 918 34.90 -76.11 -14.22
CA GLN A 918 33.90 -75.23 -14.85
C GLN A 918 33.15 -74.31 -13.88
N SER A 919 32.90 -73.03 -14.17
CA SER A 919 33.37 -72.01 -15.14
C SER A 919 32.29 -70.92 -15.00
N SER A 920 32.48 -69.60 -15.02
CA SER A 920 33.47 -68.67 -15.60
C SER A 920 32.86 -67.26 -15.31
N LEU A 921 33.54 -66.11 -15.31
CA LEU A 921 34.83 -65.74 -15.90
C LEU A 921 35.43 -64.50 -15.17
N LYS A 922 36.76 -64.42 -15.15
CA LYS A 922 37.60 -63.20 -15.26
C LYS A 922 37.61 -62.08 -14.19
N THR A 923 38.65 -62.20 -13.37
CA THR A 923 39.64 -61.21 -12.90
C THR A 923 39.89 -59.91 -13.71
N ALA A 924 40.28 -58.86 -12.95
CA ALA A 924 41.27 -57.80 -13.25
C ALA A 924 40.93 -56.74 -14.35
N LYS A 925 41.44 -55.51 -14.33
CA LYS A 925 42.31 -54.74 -13.40
C LYS A 925 42.25 -53.25 -13.81
N ASP A 926 42.84 -52.34 -13.01
CA ASP A 926 43.18 -50.94 -13.36
C ASP A 926 41.93 -50.03 -13.60
N ASP A 927 41.95 -48.68 -13.47
CA ASP A 927 42.83 -47.77 -12.74
C ASP A 927 41.99 -46.51 -12.33
N PHE A 928 42.60 -45.53 -11.66
CA PHE A 928 41.96 -44.24 -11.25
C PHE A 928 41.13 -43.53 -12.34
N VAL A 929 40.03 -42.85 -11.96
CA VAL A 929 39.71 -41.41 -12.21
C VAL A 929 38.23 -41.06 -11.91
N TYR A 930 38.00 -39.79 -11.52
CA TYR A 930 36.71 -39.08 -11.43
C TYR A 930 35.75 -39.29 -12.63
N GLN A 931 34.45 -39.59 -12.38
CA GLN A 931 33.29 -38.78 -12.85
C GLN A 931 31.89 -39.41 -12.56
N ALA A 932 31.00 -38.59 -12.00
CA ALA A 932 29.68 -38.21 -12.53
C ALA A 932 28.43 -39.16 -12.54
N ILE A 933 27.32 -38.58 -12.02
CA ILE A 933 25.94 -38.51 -12.60
C ILE A 933 24.85 -39.58 -12.27
N SER A 934 23.74 -39.06 -11.72
CA SER A 934 22.30 -39.47 -11.83
C SER A 934 21.79 -40.75 -11.13
N SER A 935 20.49 -40.94 -10.86
CA SER A 935 19.34 -40.03 -10.59
C SER A 935 18.13 -40.87 -10.14
N ASN A 936 17.13 -40.24 -9.52
CA ASN A 936 15.81 -40.81 -9.21
C ASN A 936 15.12 -41.48 -10.42
N PRO A 937 14.24 -42.45 -10.15
CA PRO A 937 12.91 -42.49 -10.74
C PRO A 937 11.84 -42.11 -9.70
N LEU A 938 11.00 -41.12 -10.04
CA LEU A 938 9.84 -40.72 -9.24
C LEU A 938 8.81 -41.85 -9.14
N LEU A 939 8.15 -41.96 -7.98
CA LEU A 939 6.78 -42.47 -7.94
C LEU A 939 5.87 -41.51 -8.71
N VAL A 940 5.20 -42.01 -9.75
CA VAL A 940 4.08 -41.33 -10.40
C VAL A 940 2.80 -41.83 -9.74
N ASN A 941 2.12 -40.95 -9.00
CA ASN A 941 0.78 -41.23 -8.50
C ASN A 941 -0.26 -40.63 -9.46
N THR A 942 -0.99 -41.48 -10.15
CA THR A 942 -2.05 -41.12 -11.10
C THR A 942 -3.42 -41.42 -10.51
N ASN A 943 -4.15 -40.38 -10.10
CA ASN A 943 -5.53 -40.51 -9.63
C ASN A 943 -6.52 -40.56 -10.80
N LEU A 944 -7.38 -41.58 -10.78
CA LEU A 944 -8.44 -41.83 -11.76
C LEU A 944 -9.71 -41.04 -11.35
N ASN A 945 -10.10 -40.01 -12.09
CA ASN A 945 -11.21 -39.13 -11.67
C ASN A 945 -12.61 -39.62 -12.08
N SER A 946 -12.78 -40.33 -13.20
CA SER A 946 -14.10 -40.84 -13.63
C SER A 946 -13.99 -41.95 -14.69
N ILE A 947 -14.95 -42.87 -14.66
CA ILE A 947 -15.24 -43.82 -15.74
C ILE A 947 -16.70 -43.58 -16.16
N GLU A 948 -16.93 -43.25 -17.43
CA GLU A 948 -18.26 -43.28 -18.03
C GLU A 948 -18.39 -44.49 -18.95
N THR A 949 -19.50 -45.22 -18.84
CA THR A 949 -19.83 -46.34 -19.71
C THR A 949 -21.10 -46.04 -20.49
N SER A 950 -21.00 -45.86 -21.80
CA SER A 950 -22.14 -45.98 -22.71
C SER A 950 -21.70 -46.66 -24.01
N ASN A 951 -22.50 -47.62 -24.47
CA ASN A 951 -22.43 -48.30 -25.76
C ASN A 951 -21.02 -48.69 -26.27
N ASN A 952 -20.51 -49.79 -25.69
CA ASN A 952 -19.44 -50.66 -26.18
C ASN A 952 -17.98 -50.16 -26.17
N TRP A 953 -17.67 -48.97 -25.65
CA TRP A 953 -16.28 -48.56 -25.37
C TRP A 953 -16.16 -47.86 -24.01
N THR A 954 -14.99 -47.97 -23.38
CA THR A 954 -14.66 -47.32 -22.10
C THR A 954 -13.54 -46.31 -22.31
N THR A 955 -13.72 -45.07 -21.88
CA THR A 955 -12.73 -43.99 -22.02
C THR A 955 -12.33 -43.45 -20.65
N ALA A 956 -11.03 -43.29 -20.42
CA ALA A 956 -10.46 -42.74 -19.19
C ALA A 956 -9.59 -41.51 -19.52
N TYR A 957 -9.77 -40.44 -18.76
CA TYR A 957 -9.06 -39.16 -18.96
C TYR A 957 -7.88 -39.03 -17.99
N TRP A 958 -6.70 -38.70 -18.52
CA TRP A 958 -5.48 -38.42 -17.77
C TRP A 958 -4.84 -37.13 -18.29
N ASN A 959 -4.24 -36.33 -17.42
CA ASN A 959 -3.57 -35.09 -17.80
C ASN A 959 -2.22 -34.96 -17.09
N SER A 960 -1.14 -34.83 -17.86
CA SER A 960 0.22 -34.54 -17.38
C SER A 960 0.89 -33.58 -18.36
N SER A 961 1.37 -32.43 -17.88
CA SER A 961 2.13 -31.47 -18.69
C SER A 961 3.52 -31.29 -18.08
N ILE A 962 4.56 -31.44 -18.91
CA ILE A 962 5.95 -31.16 -18.53
C ILE A 962 6.50 -30.15 -19.54
N GLN A 963 6.99 -29.02 -19.03
CA GLN A 963 7.85 -28.10 -19.78
C GLN A 963 9.32 -28.34 -19.38
N ILE A 964 10.23 -28.27 -20.35
CA ILE A 964 11.68 -28.35 -20.14
C ILE A 964 12.32 -27.11 -20.75
N PHE A 965 13.23 -26.47 -20.01
CA PHE A 965 14.16 -25.45 -20.49
C PHE A 965 15.59 -25.95 -20.32
N ASN A 966 16.47 -25.77 -21.32
CA ASN A 966 17.91 -25.66 -21.08
C ASN A 966 18.66 -24.91 -22.21
N ASN A 967 19.85 -24.40 -21.90
CA ASN A 967 20.65 -23.47 -22.73
C ASN A 967 21.75 -24.17 -23.59
N GLY A 968 22.10 -23.58 -24.75
CA GLY A 968 23.53 -23.38 -25.09
C GLY A 968 24.11 -23.77 -26.49
N ILE A 969 24.21 -22.77 -27.39
CA ILE A 969 25.34 -22.47 -28.32
C ILE A 969 25.62 -23.35 -29.58
N ASN A 970 25.61 -22.68 -30.75
CA ASN A 970 26.21 -22.98 -32.09
C ASN A 970 25.84 -24.32 -32.79
N THR A 971 25.65 -24.40 -34.11
CA THR A 971 26.12 -23.57 -35.25
C THR A 971 25.03 -23.27 -36.29
N SER A 972 25.35 -22.38 -37.24
CA SER A 972 24.60 -22.08 -38.47
C SER A 972 24.17 -23.31 -39.30
N LEU A 973 22.95 -23.27 -39.85
CA LEU A 973 22.71 -23.42 -41.29
C LEU A 973 21.29 -22.94 -41.68
N SER A 974 21.09 -22.78 -42.98
CA SER A 974 20.07 -21.98 -43.66
C SER A 974 18.66 -22.59 -43.75
N GLU A 975 17.74 -21.71 -44.16
CA GLU A 975 16.60 -21.99 -45.06
C GLU A 975 15.33 -22.72 -44.53
N ASP A 976 14.28 -21.90 -44.50
CA ASP A 976 13.08 -22.07 -45.33
C ASP A 976 11.76 -22.68 -44.79
N ASN A 977 10.72 -21.95 -45.21
CA ASN A 977 9.34 -22.35 -45.49
C ASN A 977 8.32 -22.51 -44.33
N VAL A 978 7.54 -21.43 -44.16
CA VAL A 978 6.13 -21.34 -44.66
C VAL A 978 5.22 -22.50 -44.18
N ASN A 979 4.18 -22.27 -43.38
CA ASN A 979 3.00 -21.50 -43.80
C ASN A 979 2.08 -21.06 -42.63
N ALA A 980 1.12 -20.19 -42.93
CA ALA A 980 0.19 -19.60 -41.96
C ALA A 980 -0.99 -20.51 -41.59
N HIS A 981 -1.53 -20.38 -40.36
CA HIS A 981 -2.75 -19.57 -40.17
C HIS A 981 -2.98 -19.10 -38.73
#